data_AF-A0A947E991-F1
#
_entry.id   AF-A0A947E991-F1
#
_cell.length_a   1.000
_cell.length_b   1.000
_cell.length_c   1.000
_cell.angle_alpha   90.00
_cell.angle_beta   90.00
_cell.angle_gamma   90.00
#
_symmetry.space_group_name_H-M   'P 1'
#
loop_
_entity.id
_entity.type
_entity.pdbx_description
1 polymer ?
#
loop_
_entity_poly.entity_id
_entity_poly.type
_entity_poly.pdbx_seq_one_letter_code
_entity_poly.pdbx_strand_id
1 'polypeptide(L)'
;MDAHRRLQARGPHIAMFGLLAVLWALILIFAVVQEQRMVEGAQKQLRLINNVVSQHTRSLLRGIETDLALLDHWVQTHPQTDPLQDADLAGLVNQLVQGSDGLVSYGFANDAGQALAFPGAPAWQRGMAAVGWPAVAGEMATGVPTRDTAGQAWHWPVTRKLDRPSGELAGAVAWIDLTRLGALHETLREKPAGGISLTTSDGVVIVRTPFVEGLIGRNVSKNRPPPMQPPGLQQGVFQHDGTLTGGHPRLASFERLGRYRVTVLVSQEVDEALAAFRMRRNVGMAVLGLITLSAAGFSVALTRSQRATRRSQAELAAVSDAFPLGLFRTDITGATTYANDAYFQKFGLPRERMAWGWSEILEKDQQTGALQAWKTAAAEGHAVKSVLNIRRPDGREAVMSIRTAPLRVDGQLIGQVGSLDDITERIQQQKAQRMLTSIFEKSTDVVAQVNPDGKLLYLNPAGRAMLALGPDDSLDALHYDDFLPAHRETQVRDQILPTAISRGIWVGETSVLAAGGREIAVSEMLIVHRNDAQQVETFSVVMRDITQELRARTELQRSESILNIVAATLPALVAVIDHQERYLFSNDAYARWTGRATGQLVGLTVREALGENLYAQREGHIKAALAGQRAMFESEREGAQFQETTYIPFRNADGQVAGFVALSQDITSHKRQQQKLLDASQTDPLTGTLNRAGFDLRMREALANARREHHLLALLCIDLDAFKPVNDEHGHAAGDRLLEAVAQRLQQALRPSDILARLGGDEFAVVLPDIKNEPSAQTVARKIVSALAAPFEIDGKRLYIGGSVGVALAHGEQETVQTLMQRADAALYQAKRAGRGRFEMASAQL
;
A
#
# COMPACT_ATOMS: atom_id res chain seq x y z
N MET A 1 5.89 -4.97 56.16
CA MET A 1 5.25 -3.87 55.39
C MET A 1 6.08 -3.37 54.20
N ASP A 2 7.41 -3.56 54.18
CA ASP A 2 8.28 -2.93 53.19
C ASP A 2 8.34 -3.64 51.81
N ALA A 3 8.16 -4.97 51.77
CA ALA A 3 8.11 -5.74 50.52
C ALA A 3 6.82 -5.50 49.71
N HIS A 4 5.68 -5.33 50.39
CA HIS A 4 4.38 -5.12 49.75
C HIS A 4 4.27 -3.75 49.07
N ARG A 5 4.86 -2.70 49.68
CA ARG A 5 4.98 -1.35 49.08
C ARG A 5 5.90 -1.34 47.85
N ARG A 6 6.98 -2.12 47.86
CA ARG A 6 7.89 -2.27 46.70
C ARG A 6 7.21 -2.96 45.52
N LEU A 7 6.35 -3.94 45.77
CA LEU A 7 5.57 -4.62 44.73
C LEU A 7 4.50 -3.70 44.12
N GLN A 8 3.76 -2.93 44.94
CA GLN A 8 2.77 -1.97 44.43
C GLN A 8 3.40 -0.86 43.58
N ALA A 9 4.62 -0.40 43.93
CA ALA A 9 5.33 0.60 43.14
C ALA A 9 5.91 0.06 41.81
N ARG A 10 6.22 -1.24 41.73
CA ARG A 10 6.81 -1.87 40.52
C ARG A 10 5.81 -2.61 39.65
N GLY A 11 4.63 -2.95 40.17
CA GLY A 11 3.60 -3.72 39.48
C GLY A 11 3.22 -3.18 38.09
N PRO A 12 2.96 -1.87 37.91
CA PRO A 12 2.62 -1.31 36.60
C PRO A 12 3.74 -1.45 35.57
N HIS A 13 5.01 -1.30 36.01
CA HIS A 13 6.17 -1.47 35.14
C HIS A 13 6.33 -2.92 34.71
N ILE A 14 6.16 -3.88 35.63
CA ILE A 14 6.25 -5.32 35.34
C ILE A 14 5.14 -5.73 34.36
N ALA A 15 3.91 -5.26 34.55
CA ALA A 15 2.80 -5.55 33.64
C ALA A 15 3.05 -4.99 32.22
N MET A 16 3.52 -3.74 32.13
CA MET A 16 3.82 -3.08 30.86
C MET A 16 4.95 -3.79 30.09
N PHE A 17 6.07 -4.09 30.76
CA PHE A 17 7.18 -4.80 30.12
C PHE A 17 6.85 -6.28 29.83
N GLY A 18 5.99 -6.91 30.64
CA GLY A 18 5.44 -8.23 30.35
C GLY A 18 4.61 -8.25 29.07
N LEU A 19 3.72 -7.27 28.87
CA LEU A 19 2.94 -7.13 27.64
C LEU A 19 3.84 -6.90 26.42
N LEU A 20 4.86 -6.04 26.55
CA LEU A 20 5.84 -5.82 25.49
C LEU A 20 6.60 -7.09 25.14
N ALA A 21 7.00 -7.90 26.12
CA ALA A 21 7.65 -9.18 25.88
C ALA A 21 6.76 -10.16 25.09
N VAL A 22 5.45 -10.20 25.41
CA VAL A 22 4.48 -10.99 24.65
C VAL A 22 4.35 -10.48 23.21
N LEU A 23 4.29 -9.17 23.00
CA LEU A 23 4.24 -8.58 21.65
C LEU A 23 5.51 -8.89 20.84
N TRP A 24 6.69 -8.82 21.45
CA TRP A 24 7.94 -9.22 20.80
C TRP A 24 7.94 -10.72 20.44
N ALA A 25 7.44 -11.58 21.32
CA ALA A 25 7.30 -13.01 21.04
C ALA A 25 6.33 -13.28 19.87
N LEU A 26 5.19 -12.58 19.83
CA LEU A 26 4.23 -12.70 18.73
C LEU A 26 4.80 -12.23 17.39
N ILE A 27 5.54 -11.11 17.36
CA ILE A 27 6.20 -10.64 16.14
C ILE A 27 7.28 -11.63 15.70
N LEU A 28 8.04 -12.22 16.63
CA LEU A 28 9.04 -13.24 16.30
C LEU A 28 8.40 -14.50 15.70
N ILE A 29 7.31 -14.99 16.31
CA ILE A 29 6.55 -16.13 15.78
C ILE A 29 5.98 -15.79 14.40
N PHE A 30 5.37 -14.61 14.23
CA PHE A 30 4.88 -14.14 12.94
C PHE A 30 6.01 -14.08 11.90
N ALA A 31 7.18 -13.56 12.28
CA ALA A 31 8.34 -13.45 11.40
C ALA A 31 8.81 -14.82 10.89
N VAL A 32 8.86 -15.85 11.74
CA VAL A 32 9.30 -17.19 11.35
C VAL A 32 8.22 -17.92 10.53
N VAL A 33 6.96 -17.92 11.01
CA VAL A 33 5.87 -18.70 10.39
C VAL A 33 5.45 -18.12 9.04
N GLN A 34 5.39 -16.80 8.90
CA GLN A 34 4.99 -16.18 7.64
C GLN A 34 6.07 -16.30 6.56
N GLU A 35 7.35 -16.30 6.94
CA GLU A 35 8.43 -16.52 5.99
C GLU A 35 8.30 -17.90 5.32
N GLN A 36 8.01 -18.95 6.10
CA GLN A 36 7.75 -20.29 5.57
C GLN A 36 6.54 -20.32 4.63
N ARG A 37 5.42 -19.68 5.01
CA ARG A 37 4.22 -19.61 4.16
C ARG A 37 4.48 -18.88 2.83
N MET A 38 5.28 -17.81 2.86
CA MET A 38 5.65 -17.07 1.66
C MET A 38 6.52 -17.92 0.73
N VAL A 39 7.50 -18.66 1.28
CA VAL A 39 8.30 -19.61 0.49
C VAL A 39 7.42 -20.70 -0.12
N GLU A 40 6.49 -21.29 0.64
CA GLU A 40 5.55 -22.29 0.12
C GLU A 40 4.66 -21.74 -1.01
N GLY A 41 4.17 -20.51 -0.86
CA GLY A 41 3.41 -19.81 -1.91
C GLY A 41 4.25 -19.64 -3.19
N ALA A 42 5.47 -19.16 -3.04
CA ALA A 42 6.46 -19.04 -4.11
C ALA A 42 6.75 -20.39 -4.80
N GLN A 43 6.86 -21.49 -4.03
CA GLN A 43 7.03 -22.83 -4.60
C GLN A 43 5.82 -23.27 -5.44
N LYS A 44 4.59 -23.00 -4.98
CA LYS A 44 3.37 -23.34 -5.73
C LYS A 44 3.29 -22.57 -7.04
N GLN A 45 3.62 -21.28 -7.02
CA GLN A 45 3.63 -20.43 -8.22
C GLN A 45 4.66 -20.91 -9.25
N LEU A 46 5.88 -21.26 -8.81
CA LEU A 46 6.89 -21.83 -9.71
C LEU A 46 6.43 -23.15 -10.35
N ARG A 47 5.72 -24.02 -9.62
CA ARG A 47 5.16 -25.25 -10.20
C ARG A 47 4.13 -24.96 -11.28
N LEU A 48 3.26 -23.97 -11.06
CA LEU A 48 2.26 -23.57 -12.05
C LEU A 48 2.94 -23.11 -13.35
N ILE A 49 3.94 -22.23 -13.25
CA ILE A 49 4.67 -21.75 -14.41
C ILE A 49 5.45 -22.89 -15.07
N ASN A 50 6.12 -23.75 -14.28
CA ASN A 50 6.82 -24.91 -14.82
C ASN A 50 5.87 -25.82 -15.61
N ASN A 51 4.69 -26.13 -15.09
CA ASN A 51 3.70 -26.94 -15.80
C ASN A 51 3.32 -26.34 -17.15
N VAL A 52 3.11 -25.02 -17.22
CA VAL A 52 2.78 -24.31 -18.48
C VAL A 52 3.95 -24.41 -19.47
N VAL A 53 5.17 -24.09 -19.04
CA VAL A 53 6.37 -24.14 -19.89
C VAL A 53 6.65 -25.57 -20.36
N SER A 54 6.49 -26.56 -19.48
CA SER A 54 6.67 -27.97 -19.77
C SER A 54 5.63 -28.50 -20.74
N GLN A 55 4.36 -28.09 -20.60
CA GLN A 55 3.30 -28.43 -21.54
C GLN A 55 3.58 -27.82 -22.92
N HIS A 56 3.97 -26.54 -22.97
CA HIS A 56 4.31 -25.86 -24.22
C HIS A 56 5.52 -26.53 -24.90
N THR A 57 6.58 -26.84 -24.15
CA THR A 57 7.77 -27.53 -24.65
C THR A 57 7.43 -28.94 -25.17
N ARG A 58 6.59 -29.70 -24.45
CA ARG A 58 6.10 -31.02 -24.91
C ARG A 58 5.30 -30.91 -26.20
N SER A 59 4.43 -29.90 -26.31
CA SER A 59 3.61 -29.65 -27.49
C SER A 59 4.49 -29.32 -28.70
N LEU A 60 5.45 -28.42 -28.54
CA LEU A 60 6.41 -28.04 -29.57
C LEU A 60 7.20 -29.25 -30.09
N LEU A 61 7.80 -30.04 -29.20
CA LEU A 61 8.60 -31.19 -29.58
C LEU A 61 7.76 -32.30 -30.22
N ARG A 62 6.51 -32.47 -29.78
CA ARG A 62 5.57 -33.43 -30.40
C ARG A 62 5.17 -32.99 -31.80
N GLY A 63 4.94 -31.69 -32.02
CA GLY A 63 4.69 -31.13 -33.35
C GLY A 63 5.87 -31.43 -34.28
N ILE A 64 7.08 -31.09 -33.84
CA ILE A 64 8.32 -31.36 -34.59
C ILE A 64 8.51 -32.85 -34.89
N GLU A 65 8.26 -33.73 -33.92
CA GLU A 65 8.34 -35.19 -34.14
C GLU A 65 7.41 -35.64 -35.28
N THR A 66 6.22 -35.05 -35.34
CA THR A 66 5.21 -35.36 -36.34
C THR A 66 5.58 -34.80 -37.71
N ASP A 67 6.09 -33.57 -37.76
CA ASP A 67 6.56 -32.91 -38.98
C ASP A 67 7.75 -33.67 -39.59
N LEU A 68 8.70 -34.10 -38.76
CA LEU A 68 9.84 -34.90 -39.20
C LEU A 68 9.40 -36.28 -39.72
N ALA A 69 8.40 -36.91 -39.09
CA ALA A 69 7.83 -38.16 -39.58
C ALA A 69 7.09 -38.00 -40.91
N LEU A 70 6.43 -36.86 -41.13
CA LEU A 70 5.80 -36.53 -42.40
C LEU A 70 6.83 -36.37 -43.53
N LEU A 71 7.95 -35.70 -43.27
CA LEU A 71 9.05 -35.58 -44.23
C LEU A 71 9.66 -36.95 -44.57
N ASP A 72 9.86 -37.81 -43.57
CA ASP A 72 10.33 -39.18 -43.75
C ASP A 72 9.35 -40.01 -44.59
N HIS A 73 8.05 -39.95 -44.28
CA HIS A 73 7.02 -40.62 -45.05
C HIS A 73 6.95 -40.15 -46.51
N TRP A 74 7.12 -38.85 -46.75
CA TRP A 74 7.15 -38.30 -48.12
C TRP A 74 8.31 -38.91 -48.92
N VAL A 75 9.51 -38.97 -48.35
CA VAL A 75 10.69 -39.56 -49.02
C VAL A 75 10.46 -41.06 -49.30
N GLN A 76 9.80 -41.77 -48.39
CA GLN A 76 9.49 -43.20 -48.58
C GLN A 76 8.47 -43.47 -49.70
N THR A 77 7.52 -42.55 -49.89
CA THR A 77 6.43 -42.68 -50.88
C THR A 77 6.82 -42.18 -52.27
N HIS A 78 7.93 -41.45 -52.39
CA HIS A 78 8.46 -40.92 -53.66
C HIS A 78 9.90 -41.42 -53.96
N PRO A 79 10.15 -42.73 -54.09
CA PRO A 79 11.50 -43.29 -54.19
C PRO A 79 12.23 -43.02 -55.51
N GLN A 80 11.55 -42.47 -56.53
CA GLN A 80 12.11 -42.20 -57.87
C GLN A 80 12.40 -40.71 -58.12
N THR A 81 12.07 -39.84 -57.17
CA THR A 81 12.36 -38.41 -57.24
C THR A 81 13.58 -38.07 -56.39
N ASP A 82 14.35 -37.06 -56.79
CA ASP A 82 15.40 -36.49 -55.95
C ASP A 82 14.74 -35.50 -54.96
N PRO A 83 14.64 -35.83 -53.66
CA PRO A 83 13.97 -34.97 -52.69
C PRO A 83 14.58 -33.57 -52.61
N LEU A 84 15.88 -33.43 -52.91
CA LEU A 84 16.57 -32.14 -52.83
C LEU A 84 16.25 -31.21 -54.01
N GLN A 85 15.57 -31.68 -55.05
CA GLN A 85 15.19 -30.88 -56.22
C GLN A 85 13.67 -30.83 -56.46
N ASP A 86 12.89 -31.47 -55.59
CA ASP A 86 11.44 -31.59 -55.74
C ASP A 86 10.70 -30.34 -55.23
N ALA A 87 9.85 -29.77 -56.09
CA ALA A 87 9.10 -28.55 -55.77
C ALA A 87 7.94 -28.78 -54.79
N ASP A 88 7.34 -29.97 -54.78
CA ASP A 88 6.22 -30.31 -53.91
C ASP A 88 6.72 -30.51 -52.47
N LEU A 89 7.88 -31.16 -52.29
CA LEU A 89 8.53 -31.25 -50.98
C LEU A 89 8.95 -29.87 -50.46
N ALA A 90 9.45 -28.98 -51.33
CA ALA A 90 9.77 -27.61 -50.95
C ALA A 90 8.53 -26.82 -50.51
N GLY A 91 7.39 -27.03 -51.17
CA GLY A 91 6.10 -26.50 -50.74
C GLY A 91 5.68 -27.01 -49.36
N LEU A 92 5.82 -28.30 -49.11
CA LEU A 92 5.52 -28.93 -47.83
C LEU A 92 6.41 -28.35 -46.69
N VAL A 93 7.72 -28.28 -46.90
CA VAL A 93 8.65 -27.69 -45.92
C VAL A 93 8.25 -26.25 -45.59
N ASN A 94 7.93 -25.44 -46.61
CA ASN A 94 7.47 -24.06 -46.39
C ASN A 94 6.16 -23.99 -45.58
N GLN A 95 5.22 -24.89 -45.82
CA GLN A 95 3.99 -24.98 -45.02
C GLN A 95 4.28 -25.32 -43.56
N LEU A 96 5.21 -26.26 -43.30
CA LEU A 96 5.62 -26.62 -41.94
C LEU A 96 6.30 -25.43 -41.22
N VAL A 97 7.17 -24.69 -41.92
CA VAL A 97 7.79 -23.47 -41.36
C VAL A 97 6.73 -22.43 -41.01
N GLN A 98 5.75 -22.20 -41.89
CA GLN A 98 4.64 -21.27 -41.65
C GLN A 98 3.73 -21.71 -40.50
N GLY A 99 3.44 -23.02 -40.37
CA GLY A 99 2.64 -23.58 -39.28
C GLY A 99 3.29 -23.39 -37.90
N SER A 100 4.62 -23.27 -37.85
CA SER A 100 5.35 -22.92 -36.62
C SER A 100 5.52 -21.42 -36.38
N ASP A 101 4.90 -20.56 -37.21
CA ASP A 101 5.12 -19.11 -37.25
C ASP A 101 6.62 -18.74 -37.36
N GLY A 102 7.36 -19.56 -38.11
CA GLY A 102 8.80 -19.43 -38.29
C GLY A 102 9.63 -19.69 -37.02
N LEU A 103 9.06 -20.28 -35.97
CA LEU A 103 9.81 -20.74 -34.78
C LEU A 103 10.73 -21.91 -35.13
N VAL A 104 10.31 -22.76 -36.07
CA VAL A 104 11.03 -23.96 -36.48
C VAL A 104 11.32 -23.88 -37.97
N SER A 105 12.57 -24.15 -38.34
CA SER A 105 12.97 -24.34 -39.74
C SER A 105 13.29 -25.80 -39.99
N TYR A 106 12.87 -26.36 -41.13
CA TYR A 106 13.07 -27.77 -41.46
C TYR A 106 14.05 -27.91 -42.64
N GLY A 107 14.67 -29.09 -42.75
CA GLY A 107 15.54 -29.44 -43.86
C GLY A 107 16.08 -30.87 -43.72
N PHE A 108 17.15 -31.16 -44.45
CA PHE A 108 17.72 -32.50 -44.55
C PHE A 108 19.23 -32.49 -44.33
N ALA A 109 19.79 -33.62 -43.91
CA ALA A 109 21.21 -33.77 -43.69
C ALA A 109 21.76 -35.12 -44.20
N ASN A 110 23.06 -35.15 -44.50
CA ASN A 110 23.78 -36.35 -44.92
C ASN A 110 24.17 -37.25 -43.74
N ASP A 111 24.78 -38.41 -44.01
CA ASP A 111 25.10 -39.39 -42.95
C ASP A 111 26.14 -38.85 -41.93
N ALA A 112 26.97 -37.88 -42.35
CA ALA A 112 27.86 -37.13 -41.47
C ALA A 112 27.14 -36.07 -40.60
N GLY A 113 25.82 -35.91 -40.77
CA GLY A 113 24.99 -34.93 -40.09
C GLY A 113 25.19 -33.52 -40.63
N GLN A 114 25.65 -33.32 -41.86
CA GLN A 114 25.77 -31.97 -42.44
C GLN A 114 24.50 -31.60 -43.19
N ALA A 115 23.97 -30.40 -42.92
CA ALA A 115 22.79 -29.88 -43.59
C ALA A 115 23.02 -29.73 -45.09
N LEU A 116 22.13 -30.34 -45.87
CA LEU A 116 22.13 -30.35 -47.32
C LEU A 116 21.41 -29.10 -47.86
N ALA A 117 21.82 -28.66 -49.05
CA ALA A 117 21.14 -27.56 -49.72
C ALA A 117 19.75 -28.03 -50.20
N PHE A 118 18.73 -27.23 -49.90
CA PHE A 118 17.35 -27.54 -50.23
C PHE A 118 16.62 -26.28 -50.75
N PRO A 119 15.77 -26.37 -51.80
CA PRO A 119 15.04 -25.23 -52.34
C PRO A 119 14.17 -24.55 -51.29
N GLY A 120 14.34 -23.24 -51.10
CA GLY A 120 13.61 -22.48 -50.07
C GLY A 120 14.21 -22.56 -48.66
N ALA A 121 15.24 -23.38 -48.44
CA ALA A 121 15.98 -23.38 -47.18
C ALA A 121 16.68 -22.03 -46.94
N PRO A 122 16.58 -21.47 -45.72
CA PRO A 122 17.35 -20.29 -45.35
C PRO A 122 18.85 -20.46 -45.61
N ALA A 123 19.50 -19.40 -46.11
CA ALA A 123 20.92 -19.44 -46.46
C ALA A 123 21.82 -19.88 -45.29
N TRP A 124 21.41 -19.58 -44.06
CA TRP A 124 22.15 -19.91 -42.85
C TRP A 124 22.20 -21.41 -42.53
N GLN A 125 21.29 -22.22 -43.09
CA GLN A 125 21.25 -23.67 -42.88
C GLN A 125 22.37 -24.41 -43.62
N ARG A 126 22.82 -23.89 -44.77
CA ARG A 126 23.83 -24.57 -45.59
C ARG A 126 25.12 -24.76 -44.80
N GLY A 127 25.54 -26.01 -44.60
CA GLY A 127 26.76 -26.33 -43.87
C GLY A 127 26.63 -26.27 -42.34
N MET A 128 25.43 -26.09 -41.78
CA MET A 128 25.20 -26.37 -40.36
C MET A 128 25.40 -27.86 -40.08
N ALA A 129 26.10 -28.17 -38.99
CA ALA A 129 26.13 -29.53 -38.46
C ALA A 129 24.81 -29.81 -37.71
N ALA A 130 24.01 -30.72 -38.25
CA ALA A 130 22.97 -31.44 -37.54
C ALA A 130 23.62 -32.36 -36.50
N VAL A 131 23.10 -32.30 -35.28
CA VAL A 131 23.75 -32.94 -34.14
C VAL A 131 23.38 -34.42 -34.10
N GLY A 132 24.21 -35.25 -34.74
CA GLY A 132 24.16 -36.70 -34.64
C GLY A 132 22.84 -37.32 -35.14
N TRP A 133 22.83 -38.65 -35.22
CA TRP A 133 21.62 -39.40 -35.57
C TRP A 133 21.13 -40.21 -34.37
N PRO A 134 19.81 -40.40 -34.20
CA PRO A 134 19.27 -41.33 -33.22
C PRO A 134 19.80 -42.75 -33.52
N ALA A 135 19.98 -43.54 -32.45
CA ALA A 135 20.49 -44.91 -32.57
C ALA A 135 19.53 -45.84 -33.32
N VAL A 136 18.23 -45.52 -33.30
CA VAL A 136 17.16 -46.28 -33.95
C VAL A 136 16.57 -45.42 -35.08
N ALA A 137 16.44 -46.00 -36.28
CA ALA A 137 15.77 -45.35 -37.40
C ALA A 137 14.29 -45.14 -37.08
N GLY A 138 13.75 -43.98 -37.47
CA GLY A 138 12.38 -43.60 -37.15
C GLY A 138 12.13 -43.09 -35.72
N GLU A 139 13.15 -42.96 -34.88
CA GLU A 139 13.07 -42.19 -33.63
C GLU A 139 13.56 -40.74 -33.84
N MET A 140 13.15 -39.84 -32.94
CA MET A 140 13.63 -38.46 -32.90
C MET A 140 14.71 -38.31 -31.82
N ALA A 141 15.75 -37.54 -32.11
CA ALA A 141 16.76 -37.13 -31.14
C ALA A 141 16.87 -35.60 -31.04
N THR A 142 17.08 -35.09 -29.83
CA THR A 142 17.38 -33.68 -29.58
C THR A 142 18.89 -33.47 -29.50
N GLY A 143 19.38 -32.49 -30.24
CA GLY A 143 20.79 -32.12 -30.28
C GLY A 143 21.20 -31.07 -29.24
N VAL A 144 22.47 -30.68 -29.26
CA VAL A 144 22.97 -29.52 -28.52
C VAL A 144 22.74 -28.25 -29.34
N PRO A 145 22.50 -27.09 -28.71
CA PRO A 145 22.40 -25.83 -29.45
C PRO A 145 23.62 -25.55 -30.31
N THR A 146 23.39 -25.15 -31.55
CA THR A 146 24.44 -24.77 -32.51
C THR A 146 24.19 -23.35 -32.99
N ARG A 147 25.26 -22.65 -33.35
CA ARG A 147 25.13 -21.35 -34.01
C ARG A 147 24.91 -21.54 -35.49
N ASP A 148 24.17 -20.61 -36.08
CA ASP A 148 24.09 -20.50 -37.52
C ASP A 148 25.46 -20.20 -38.16
N THR A 149 25.55 -20.35 -39.49
CA THR A 149 26.81 -20.15 -40.23
C THR A 149 27.29 -18.70 -40.26
N ALA A 150 26.41 -17.74 -40.00
CA ALA A 150 26.77 -16.33 -39.80
C ALA A 150 27.27 -16.04 -38.37
N GLY A 151 27.13 -16.99 -37.45
CA GLY A 151 27.45 -16.87 -36.02
C GLY A 151 26.45 -16.04 -35.20
N GLN A 152 25.30 -15.66 -35.77
CA GLN A 152 24.42 -14.64 -35.21
C GLN A 152 23.33 -15.20 -34.28
N ALA A 153 22.65 -16.27 -34.66
CA ALA A 153 21.58 -16.87 -33.88
C ALA A 153 21.89 -18.30 -33.41
N TRP A 154 21.33 -18.67 -32.26
CA TRP A 154 21.37 -20.02 -31.74
C TRP A 154 20.14 -20.81 -32.16
N HIS A 155 20.38 -22.03 -32.63
CA HIS A 155 19.36 -22.96 -33.05
C HIS A 155 19.48 -24.25 -32.25
N TRP A 156 18.35 -24.84 -31.89
CA TRP A 156 18.31 -26.14 -31.25
C TRP A 156 17.87 -27.20 -32.25
N PRO A 157 18.80 -28.06 -32.73
CA PRO A 157 18.49 -29.06 -33.73
C PRO A 157 17.78 -30.27 -33.13
N VAL A 158 16.82 -30.79 -33.88
CA VAL A 158 16.05 -32.01 -33.60
C VAL A 158 16.09 -32.85 -34.86
N THR A 159 16.55 -34.08 -34.77
CA THR A 159 16.91 -34.92 -35.92
C THR A 159 16.10 -36.21 -35.93
N ARG A 160 15.72 -36.68 -37.12
CA ARG A 160 15.13 -37.99 -37.37
C ARG A 160 15.87 -38.69 -38.49
N LYS A 161 16.35 -39.92 -38.26
CA LYS A 161 16.98 -40.73 -39.31
C LYS A 161 15.90 -41.31 -40.22
N LEU A 162 16.09 -41.22 -41.54
CA LEU A 162 15.12 -41.76 -42.51
C LEU A 162 15.14 -43.29 -42.51
N ASP A 163 13.98 -43.91 -42.70
CA ASP A 163 13.89 -45.38 -42.81
C ASP A 163 14.44 -45.89 -44.14
N ARG A 164 14.35 -45.09 -45.20
CA ARG A 164 14.92 -45.37 -46.53
C ARG A 164 15.67 -44.13 -47.05
N PRO A 165 16.98 -44.02 -46.79
CA PRO A 165 17.78 -42.92 -47.32
C PRO A 165 17.82 -42.96 -48.86
N SER A 166 17.83 -41.78 -49.49
CA SER A 166 17.86 -41.60 -50.94
C SER A 166 19.02 -40.68 -51.31
N GLY A 167 19.93 -41.14 -52.18
CA GLY A 167 21.13 -40.38 -52.56
C GLY A 167 22.03 -40.05 -51.36
N GLU A 168 22.37 -38.77 -51.18
CA GLU A 168 23.18 -38.25 -50.06
C GLU A 168 22.37 -38.01 -48.77
N LEU A 169 21.06 -38.23 -48.80
CA LEU A 169 20.13 -37.84 -47.73
C LEU A 169 19.98 -38.97 -46.71
N ALA A 170 20.39 -38.72 -45.46
CA ALA A 170 20.36 -39.70 -44.37
C ALA A 170 19.24 -39.45 -43.35
N GLY A 171 18.76 -38.22 -43.23
CA GLY A 171 17.71 -37.88 -42.26
C GLY A 171 17.17 -36.46 -42.40
N ALA A 172 16.04 -36.22 -41.74
CA ALA A 172 15.38 -34.93 -41.65
C ALA A 172 15.78 -34.21 -40.35
N VAL A 173 15.84 -32.88 -40.40
CA VAL A 173 16.29 -32.03 -39.30
C VAL A 173 15.36 -30.83 -39.15
N ALA A 174 15.02 -30.51 -37.90
CA ALA A 174 14.31 -29.31 -37.50
C ALA A 174 15.23 -28.45 -36.62
N TRP A 175 15.31 -27.16 -36.90
CA TRP A 175 16.07 -26.17 -36.13
C TRP A 175 15.11 -25.21 -35.45
N ILE A 176 15.05 -25.27 -34.12
CA ILE A 176 14.22 -24.36 -33.31
C ILE A 176 15.02 -23.08 -33.06
N ASP A 177 14.48 -21.93 -33.44
CA ASP A 177 15.07 -20.62 -33.16
C ASP A 177 14.99 -20.29 -31.66
N LEU A 178 16.16 -20.27 -31.00
CA LEU A 178 16.22 -20.06 -29.55
C LEU A 178 15.99 -18.61 -29.14
N THR A 179 16.13 -17.65 -30.06
CA THR A 179 15.81 -16.25 -29.83
C THR A 179 14.30 -16.08 -29.73
N ARG A 180 13.55 -16.65 -30.68
CA ARG A 180 12.08 -16.66 -30.67
C ARG A 180 11.52 -17.47 -29.50
N LEU A 181 12.09 -18.65 -29.24
CA LEU A 181 11.70 -19.47 -28.09
C LEU A 181 11.96 -18.73 -26.76
N GLY A 182 13.10 -18.04 -26.66
CA GLY A 182 13.44 -17.21 -25.51
C GLY A 182 12.46 -16.04 -25.33
N ALA A 183 12.03 -15.39 -26.41
CA ALA A 183 11.02 -14.33 -26.35
C ALA A 183 9.66 -14.84 -25.84
N LEU A 184 9.24 -16.05 -26.26
CA LEU A 184 8.03 -16.69 -25.74
C LEU A 184 8.15 -16.95 -24.23
N HIS A 185 9.27 -17.53 -23.78
CA HIS A 185 9.51 -17.71 -22.35
C HIS A 185 9.53 -16.40 -21.56
N GLU A 186 10.02 -15.30 -22.15
CA GLU A 186 10.09 -13.99 -21.49
C GLU A 186 8.70 -13.43 -21.15
N THR A 187 7.65 -13.86 -21.87
CA THR A 187 6.25 -13.49 -21.56
C THR A 187 5.68 -14.25 -20.36
N LEU A 188 6.18 -15.46 -20.10
CA LEU A 188 5.76 -16.35 -19.01
C LEU A 188 6.61 -16.20 -17.74
N ARG A 189 7.71 -15.46 -17.83
CA ARG A 189 8.69 -15.30 -16.75
C ARG A 189 8.18 -14.31 -15.69
N GLU A 190 8.32 -14.69 -14.43
CA GLU A 190 8.17 -13.74 -13.32
C GLU A 190 9.27 -12.68 -13.37
N LYS A 191 8.86 -11.40 -13.40
CA LYS A 191 9.78 -10.27 -13.48
C LYS A 191 9.94 -9.62 -12.10
N PRO A 192 11.11 -9.06 -11.80
CA PRO A 192 12.32 -8.93 -12.63
C PRO A 192 13.32 -10.09 -12.53
N ALA A 193 13.39 -10.87 -11.43
CA ALA A 193 14.43 -11.88 -11.23
C ALA A 193 13.96 -13.35 -11.34
N GLY A 194 12.86 -13.62 -12.04
CA GLY A 194 12.50 -14.97 -12.47
C GLY A 194 13.40 -15.47 -13.60
N GLY A 195 13.37 -16.78 -13.83
CA GLY A 195 14.22 -17.40 -14.83
C GLY A 195 13.70 -18.73 -15.35
N ILE A 196 13.53 -18.85 -16.65
CA ILE A 196 13.18 -20.09 -17.34
C ILE A 196 14.42 -20.62 -18.05
N SER A 197 14.64 -21.93 -17.98
CA SER A 197 15.73 -22.61 -18.68
C SER A 197 15.27 -23.97 -19.20
N LEU A 198 15.73 -24.34 -20.39
CA LEU A 198 15.68 -25.72 -20.85
C LEU A 198 17.09 -26.28 -20.82
N THR A 199 17.24 -27.50 -20.33
CA THR A 199 18.52 -28.22 -20.36
C THR A 199 18.33 -29.62 -20.91
N THR A 200 19.35 -30.19 -21.52
CA THR A 200 19.35 -31.62 -21.83
C THR A 200 19.39 -32.45 -20.53
N SER A 201 19.09 -33.74 -20.63
CA SER A 201 19.14 -34.68 -19.50
C SER A 201 20.54 -34.80 -18.87
N ASP A 202 21.60 -34.55 -19.65
CA ASP A 202 23.00 -34.53 -19.22
C ASP A 202 23.47 -33.12 -18.81
N GLY A 203 22.58 -32.14 -18.77
CA GLY A 203 22.84 -30.82 -18.20
C GLY A 203 23.45 -29.79 -19.16
N VAL A 204 23.34 -29.96 -20.47
CA VAL A 204 23.67 -28.90 -21.45
C VAL A 204 22.54 -27.89 -21.48
N VAL A 205 22.84 -26.60 -21.32
CA VAL A 205 21.81 -25.56 -21.38
C VAL A 205 21.38 -25.33 -22.83
N ILE A 206 20.09 -25.54 -23.09
CA ILE A 206 19.46 -25.33 -24.40
C ILE A 206 19.10 -23.86 -24.56
N VAL A 207 18.29 -23.33 -23.65
CA VAL A 207 17.90 -21.90 -23.63
C VAL A 207 17.83 -21.42 -22.19
N ARG A 208 18.10 -20.12 -21.98
CA ARG A 208 17.98 -19.43 -20.70
C ARG A 208 17.34 -18.06 -20.93
N THR A 209 16.31 -17.74 -20.15
CA THR A 209 15.53 -16.51 -20.26
C THR A 209 15.33 -15.86 -18.89
N PRO A 210 15.93 -14.68 -18.59
CA PRO A 210 16.60 -13.80 -19.54
C PRO A 210 17.90 -14.40 -20.07
N PHE A 211 18.31 -13.96 -21.25
CA PHE A 211 19.53 -14.44 -21.89
C PHE A 211 20.75 -14.19 -20.99
N VAL A 212 21.59 -15.22 -20.84
CA VAL A 212 22.87 -15.15 -20.13
C VAL A 212 23.98 -15.53 -21.09
N GLU A 213 24.90 -14.60 -21.33
CA GLU A 213 25.99 -14.78 -22.26
C GLU A 213 26.89 -15.96 -21.85
N GLY A 214 27.27 -16.79 -22.82
CA GLY A 214 28.15 -17.95 -22.60
C GLY A 214 27.51 -19.15 -21.88
N LEU A 215 26.21 -19.12 -21.59
CA LEU A 215 25.51 -20.23 -20.92
C LEU A 215 24.94 -21.26 -21.90
N ILE A 216 24.36 -20.83 -23.03
CA ILE A 216 23.80 -21.73 -24.06
C ILE A 216 24.90 -22.65 -24.61
N GLY A 217 24.60 -23.95 -24.73
CA GLY A 217 25.53 -24.99 -25.18
C GLY A 217 26.53 -25.47 -24.12
N ARG A 218 26.59 -24.84 -22.94
CA ARG A 218 27.49 -25.24 -21.85
C ARG A 218 26.88 -26.39 -21.04
N ASN A 219 27.66 -27.44 -20.78
CA ASN A 219 27.28 -28.48 -19.84
C ASN A 219 27.52 -27.99 -18.39
N VAL A 220 26.44 -27.78 -17.64
CA VAL A 220 26.48 -27.29 -16.26
C VAL A 220 26.48 -28.41 -15.21
N SER A 221 26.33 -29.67 -15.61
CA SER A 221 26.37 -30.83 -14.70
C SER A 221 27.79 -31.35 -14.43
N LYS A 222 28.74 -31.12 -15.34
CA LYS A 222 30.10 -31.70 -15.27
C LYS A 222 31.08 -31.03 -14.31
N ASN A 223 30.82 -29.81 -13.82
CA ASN A 223 31.85 -28.97 -13.17
C ASN A 223 31.56 -28.48 -11.72
N ARG A 224 30.62 -29.03 -10.92
CA ARG A 224 30.42 -28.68 -9.47
C ARG A 224 29.42 -29.61 -8.72
N PRO A 225 29.34 -29.59 -7.36
CA PRO A 225 28.71 -30.63 -6.50
C PRO A 225 27.18 -30.74 -6.61
N PRO A 226 26.56 -31.83 -6.09
CA PRO A 226 25.21 -32.27 -6.45
C PRO A 226 24.08 -31.55 -5.67
N PRO A 227 22.86 -31.47 -6.21
CA PRO A 227 22.56 -31.27 -7.61
C PRO A 227 21.70 -30.00 -7.82
N MET A 228 21.88 -29.37 -8.98
CA MET A 228 20.90 -28.43 -9.53
C MET A 228 19.51 -29.06 -9.73
N GLN A 229 19.33 -30.37 -9.50
CA GLN A 229 18.05 -31.08 -9.54
C GLN A 229 18.14 -32.39 -8.72
N PRO A 230 17.22 -32.70 -7.80
CA PRO A 230 17.18 -33.98 -7.10
C PRO A 230 17.41 -35.21 -8.01
N PRO A 231 18.29 -36.17 -7.66
CA PRO A 231 18.50 -37.37 -8.47
C PRO A 231 17.23 -38.23 -8.46
N GLY A 232 16.91 -38.89 -9.58
CA GLY A 232 15.79 -39.86 -9.66
C GLY A 232 14.36 -39.29 -9.67
N LEU A 233 14.15 -38.01 -9.33
CA LEU A 233 12.82 -37.39 -9.40
C LEU A 233 12.49 -36.88 -10.82
N GLN A 234 11.27 -37.13 -11.28
CA GLN A 234 10.76 -36.63 -12.57
C GLN A 234 10.33 -35.16 -12.50
N GLN A 235 9.92 -34.69 -11.33
CA GLN A 235 9.54 -33.30 -11.09
C GLN A 235 9.78 -32.94 -9.62
N GLY A 236 9.92 -31.65 -9.32
CA GLY A 236 10.06 -31.20 -7.95
C GLY A 236 10.40 -29.73 -7.81
N VAL A 237 10.69 -29.34 -6.56
CA VAL A 237 11.16 -28.00 -6.21
C VAL A 237 12.38 -28.13 -5.30
N PHE A 238 13.39 -27.30 -5.51
CA PHE A 238 14.61 -27.28 -4.72
C PHE A 238 15.15 -25.84 -4.66
N GLN A 239 16.13 -25.60 -3.77
CA GLN A 239 16.85 -24.34 -3.68
C GLN A 239 18.29 -24.53 -4.11
N HIS A 240 18.87 -23.52 -4.76
CA HIS A 240 20.28 -23.51 -5.15
C HIS A 240 20.88 -22.12 -4.97
N ASP A 241 22.21 -22.03 -4.92
CA ASP A 241 22.98 -20.81 -4.65
C ASP A 241 23.03 -19.79 -5.82
N GLY A 242 22.38 -20.10 -6.95
CA GLY A 242 22.37 -19.25 -8.15
C GLY A 242 23.74 -18.93 -8.74
N THR A 243 24.78 -19.72 -8.46
CA THR A 243 26.16 -19.49 -8.96
C THR A 243 26.28 -19.31 -10.48
N LEU A 244 25.35 -19.88 -11.26
CA LEU A 244 25.30 -19.74 -12.73
C LEU A 244 24.62 -18.46 -13.23
N THR A 245 23.95 -17.73 -12.33
CA THR A 245 23.11 -16.58 -12.65
C THR A 245 23.36 -15.46 -11.62
N GLY A 246 24.63 -15.16 -11.33
CA GLY A 246 25.03 -14.04 -10.47
C GLY A 246 25.27 -14.36 -8.99
N GLY A 247 25.05 -15.59 -8.52
CA GLY A 247 25.38 -16.01 -7.14
C GLY A 247 24.32 -15.69 -6.08
N HIS A 248 23.10 -15.34 -6.49
CA HIS A 248 21.97 -15.10 -5.58
C HIS A 248 21.19 -16.39 -5.32
N PRO A 249 20.79 -16.71 -4.07
CA PRO A 249 19.97 -17.88 -3.78
C PRO A 249 18.66 -17.89 -4.58
N ARG A 250 18.38 -19.00 -5.24
CA ARG A 250 17.18 -19.19 -6.06
C ARG A 250 16.38 -20.39 -5.61
N LEU A 251 15.07 -20.23 -5.66
CA LEU A 251 14.11 -21.31 -5.57
C LEU A 251 13.75 -21.74 -6.98
N ALA A 252 13.78 -23.03 -7.27
CA ALA A 252 13.54 -23.53 -8.61
C ALA A 252 12.64 -24.77 -8.61
N SER A 253 11.69 -24.79 -9.55
CA SER A 253 10.87 -25.95 -9.88
C SER A 253 11.37 -26.53 -11.20
N PHE A 254 11.44 -27.86 -11.29
CA PHE A 254 11.86 -28.56 -12.49
C PHE A 254 10.90 -29.69 -12.87
N GLU A 255 10.87 -30.02 -14.16
CA GLU A 255 10.19 -31.20 -14.71
C GLU A 255 11.06 -31.82 -15.82
N ARG A 256 11.24 -33.14 -15.78
CA ARG A 256 11.98 -33.91 -16.79
C ARG A 256 11.01 -34.48 -17.82
N LEU A 257 11.19 -34.05 -19.06
CA LEU A 257 10.50 -34.56 -20.23
C LEU A 257 11.23 -35.80 -20.74
N GLY A 258 11.03 -36.94 -20.05
CA GLY A 258 11.79 -38.17 -20.27
C GLY A 258 11.87 -38.63 -21.73
N ARG A 259 10.75 -38.58 -22.47
CA ARG A 259 10.67 -38.94 -23.91
C ARG A 259 11.63 -38.15 -24.78
N TYR A 260 11.86 -36.87 -24.46
CA TYR A 260 12.65 -35.96 -25.28
C TYR A 260 14.04 -35.67 -24.70
N ARG A 261 14.36 -36.24 -23.53
CA ARG A 261 15.62 -36.02 -22.79
C ARG A 261 15.89 -34.54 -22.48
N VAL A 262 14.82 -33.80 -22.21
CA VAL A 262 14.87 -32.36 -21.88
C VAL A 262 14.36 -32.15 -20.46
N THR A 263 14.94 -31.20 -19.74
CA THR A 263 14.48 -30.76 -18.44
C THR A 263 14.11 -29.29 -18.50
N VAL A 264 12.92 -28.97 -18.02
CA VAL A 264 12.40 -27.62 -17.91
C VAL A 264 12.64 -27.15 -16.50
N LEU A 265 13.28 -25.99 -16.35
CA LEU A 265 13.61 -25.38 -15.06
C LEU A 265 13.04 -23.96 -15.00
N VAL A 266 12.22 -23.70 -13.99
CA VAL A 266 11.69 -22.37 -13.68
C VAL A 266 12.18 -21.97 -12.31
N SER A 267 12.77 -20.80 -12.18
CA SER A 267 13.42 -20.32 -10.96
C SER A 267 13.05 -18.87 -10.65
N GLN A 268 13.19 -18.47 -9.40
CA GLN A 268 13.12 -17.08 -8.95
C GLN A 268 14.11 -16.87 -7.81
N GLU A 269 14.51 -15.62 -7.58
CA GLU A 269 15.37 -15.27 -6.46
C GLU A 269 14.61 -15.26 -5.13
N VAL A 270 15.21 -15.85 -4.10
CA VAL A 270 14.57 -16.01 -2.79
C VAL A 270 14.38 -14.65 -2.12
N ASP A 271 15.36 -13.75 -2.25
CA ASP A 271 15.29 -12.44 -1.62
C ASP A 271 14.18 -11.57 -2.20
N GLU A 272 13.93 -11.67 -3.52
CA GLU A 272 12.84 -10.97 -4.18
C GLU A 272 11.48 -11.52 -3.76
N ALA A 273 11.33 -12.85 -3.75
CA ALA A 273 10.10 -13.50 -3.27
C ALA A 273 9.75 -13.10 -1.82
N LEU A 274 10.76 -12.73 -1.01
CA LEU A 274 10.60 -12.34 0.38
C LEU A 274 10.70 -10.82 0.61
N ALA A 275 10.98 -9.99 -0.39
CA ALA A 275 11.32 -8.58 -0.22
C ALA A 275 10.20 -7.79 0.48
N ALA A 276 8.97 -7.89 -0.03
CA ALA A 276 7.80 -7.24 0.55
C ALA A 276 7.47 -7.74 1.95
N PHE A 277 7.74 -9.02 2.24
CA PHE A 277 7.58 -9.58 3.58
C PHE A 277 8.63 -9.04 4.54
N ARG A 278 9.92 -9.06 4.16
CA ARG A 278 11.02 -8.55 4.98
C ARG A 278 10.87 -7.05 5.27
N MET A 279 10.40 -6.26 4.30
CA MET A 279 10.09 -4.85 4.52
C MET A 279 9.00 -4.68 5.59
N ARG A 280 7.88 -5.39 5.47
CA ARG A 280 6.79 -5.36 6.48
C ARG A 280 7.25 -5.84 7.86
N ARG A 281 8.05 -6.91 7.91
CA ARG A 281 8.67 -7.42 9.15
C ARG A 281 9.55 -6.34 9.79
N ASN A 282 10.45 -5.72 9.02
CA ASN A 282 11.39 -4.73 9.52
C ASN A 282 10.65 -3.47 10.00
N VAL A 283 9.63 -3.01 9.27
CA VAL A 283 8.76 -1.90 9.71
C VAL A 283 8.02 -2.27 11.01
N GLY A 284 7.45 -3.47 11.10
CA GLY A 284 6.79 -3.95 12.33
C GLY A 284 7.73 -3.99 13.53
N MET A 285 8.96 -4.49 13.35
CA MET A 285 10.00 -4.50 14.37
C MET A 285 10.41 -3.09 14.79
N ALA A 286 10.54 -2.16 13.82
CA ALA A 286 10.88 -0.76 14.10
C ALA A 286 9.77 -0.05 14.89
N VAL A 287 8.51 -0.25 14.53
CA VAL A 287 7.35 0.29 15.25
C VAL A 287 7.30 -0.26 16.68
N LEU A 288 7.46 -1.57 16.88
CA LEU A 288 7.48 -2.15 18.22
C LEU A 288 8.69 -1.68 19.04
N GLY A 289 9.84 -1.45 18.39
CA GLY A 289 11.01 -0.81 18.99
C GLY A 289 10.69 0.61 19.49
N LEU A 290 10.02 1.42 18.67
CA LEU A 290 9.60 2.78 19.04
C LEU A 290 8.59 2.77 20.20
N ILE A 291 7.63 1.84 20.19
CA ILE A 291 6.67 1.65 21.29
C ILE A 291 7.41 1.25 22.58
N THR A 292 8.38 0.35 22.49
CA THR A 292 9.20 -0.07 23.63
C THR A 292 10.02 1.09 24.21
N LEU A 293 10.64 1.90 23.34
CA LEU A 293 11.37 3.11 23.75
C LEU A 293 10.44 4.16 24.38
N SER A 294 9.25 4.36 23.81
CA SER A 294 8.24 5.28 24.33
C SER A 294 7.71 4.83 25.69
N ALA A 295 7.45 3.53 25.87
CA ALA A 295 7.06 2.93 27.14
C ALA A 295 8.17 3.04 28.20
N ALA A 296 9.43 2.84 27.82
CA ALA A 296 10.58 3.06 28.69
C ALA A 296 10.72 4.55 29.07
N GLY A 297 10.57 5.46 28.11
CA GLY A 297 10.56 6.90 28.33
C GLY A 297 9.43 7.34 29.26
N PHE A 298 8.22 6.83 29.04
CA PHE A 298 7.06 7.07 29.89
C PHE A 298 7.27 6.52 31.30
N SER A 299 7.85 5.33 31.44
CA SER A 299 8.21 4.74 32.74
C SER A 299 9.19 5.61 33.53
N VAL A 300 10.21 6.14 32.85
CA VAL A 300 11.17 7.09 33.45
C VAL A 300 10.48 8.40 33.80
N ALA A 301 9.65 8.95 32.92
CA ALA A 301 8.90 10.18 33.15
C ALA A 301 7.93 10.04 34.34
N LEU A 302 7.23 8.92 34.46
CA LEU A 302 6.33 8.63 35.57
C LEU A 302 7.10 8.53 36.90
N THR A 303 8.25 7.83 36.89
CA THR A 303 9.12 7.75 38.06
C THR A 303 9.68 9.11 38.45
N ARG A 304 10.07 9.94 37.46
CA ARG A 304 10.51 11.33 37.67
C ARG A 304 9.38 12.18 38.24
N SER A 305 8.16 12.07 37.72
CA SER A 305 6.98 12.80 38.20
C SER A 305 6.67 12.43 39.65
N GLN A 306 6.64 11.13 39.98
CA GLN A 306 6.42 10.68 41.36
C GLN A 306 7.50 11.18 42.33
N ARG A 307 8.77 11.21 41.89
CA ARG A 307 9.86 11.80 42.68
C ARG A 307 9.71 13.31 42.81
N ALA A 308 9.30 14.00 41.76
CA ALA A 308 9.05 15.44 41.75
C ALA A 308 7.91 15.82 42.70
N THR A 309 6.82 15.05 42.74
CA THR A 309 5.72 15.27 43.71
C THR A 309 6.20 15.10 45.15
N ARG A 310 6.96 14.04 45.45
CA ARG A 310 7.52 13.84 46.80
C ARG A 310 8.49 14.93 47.19
N ARG A 311 9.34 15.35 46.25
CA ARG A 311 10.28 16.47 46.44
C ARG A 311 9.53 17.78 46.66
N SER A 312 8.52 18.09 45.84
CA SER A 312 7.68 19.29 45.98
C SER A 312 6.94 19.32 47.31
N GLN A 313 6.45 18.17 47.82
CA GLN A 313 5.85 18.09 49.16
C GLN A 313 6.85 18.41 50.27
N ALA A 314 8.08 17.88 50.18
CA ALA A 314 9.15 18.20 51.14
C ALA A 314 9.62 19.66 51.02
N GLU A 315 9.73 20.19 49.80
CA GLU A 315 10.08 21.59 49.53
C GLU A 315 8.98 22.53 50.02
N LEU A 316 7.70 22.24 49.80
CA LEU A 316 6.59 23.06 50.31
C LEU A 316 6.57 23.09 51.84
N ALA A 317 6.89 21.99 52.51
CA ALA A 317 7.04 21.96 53.96
C ALA A 317 8.21 22.83 54.43
N ALA A 318 9.39 22.68 53.82
CA ALA A 318 10.58 23.48 54.16
C ALA A 318 10.41 24.97 53.83
N VAL A 319 9.79 25.31 52.69
CA VAL A 319 9.47 26.69 52.29
C VAL A 319 8.45 27.28 53.24
N SER A 320 7.43 26.52 53.64
CA SER A 320 6.44 26.97 54.64
C SER A 320 7.13 27.33 55.95
N ASP A 321 8.05 26.50 56.45
CA ASP A 321 8.76 26.76 57.72
C ASP A 321 9.81 27.88 57.61
N ALA A 322 10.47 28.04 56.46
CA ALA A 322 11.40 29.13 56.21
C ALA A 322 10.71 30.48 55.87
N PHE A 323 9.39 30.48 55.65
CA PHE A 323 8.67 31.68 55.24
C PHE A 323 8.56 32.68 56.41
N PRO A 324 8.92 33.96 56.19
CA PRO A 324 8.88 34.98 57.24
C PRO A 324 7.45 35.39 57.64
N LEU A 325 6.43 34.91 56.92
CA LEU A 325 5.00 35.11 57.20
C LEU A 325 4.45 33.96 58.02
N GLY A 326 3.51 34.24 58.92
CA GLY A 326 2.78 33.21 59.63
C GLY A 326 1.77 32.53 58.73
N LEU A 327 2.12 31.40 58.14
CA LEU A 327 1.23 30.61 57.29
C LEU A 327 0.39 29.68 58.16
N PHE A 328 -0.90 29.61 57.88
CA PHE A 328 -1.82 28.74 58.59
C PHE A 328 -2.91 28.20 57.67
N ARG A 329 -3.54 27.12 58.10
CA ARG A 329 -4.71 26.52 57.45
C ARG A 329 -5.72 26.18 58.53
N THR A 330 -7.00 26.36 58.23
CA THR A 330 -8.11 26.01 59.12
C THR A 330 -9.00 24.96 58.49
N ASP A 331 -9.84 24.34 59.30
CA ASP A 331 -11.01 23.60 58.82
C ASP A 331 -12.19 24.55 58.53
N ILE A 332 -13.34 23.97 58.16
CA ILE A 332 -14.59 24.68 57.89
C ILE A 332 -15.20 25.35 59.14
N THR A 333 -14.79 24.97 60.35
CA THR A 333 -15.27 25.60 61.58
C THR A 333 -14.48 26.88 61.90
N GLY A 334 -13.35 27.07 61.22
CA GLY A 334 -12.41 28.16 61.45
C GLY A 334 -11.31 27.82 62.44
N ALA A 335 -11.25 26.58 62.95
CA ALA A 335 -10.17 26.16 63.83
C ALA A 335 -8.88 25.94 63.01
N THR A 336 -7.76 26.52 63.44
CA THR A 336 -6.48 26.32 62.75
C THR A 336 -6.00 24.88 62.90
N THR A 337 -5.87 24.18 61.77
CA THR A 337 -5.45 22.78 61.65
C THR A 337 -3.98 22.61 61.28
N TYR A 338 -3.34 23.65 60.75
CA TYR A 338 -1.90 23.69 60.47
C TYR A 338 -1.39 25.12 60.59
N ALA A 339 -0.18 25.30 61.12
CA ALA A 339 0.53 26.57 61.09
C ALA A 339 2.04 26.36 61.11
N ASN A 340 2.78 27.23 60.41
CA ASN A 340 4.25 27.24 60.40
C ASN A 340 4.81 27.94 61.65
N ASP A 341 6.14 27.89 61.86
CA ASP A 341 6.79 28.50 63.03
C ASP A 341 6.56 30.02 63.16
N ALA A 342 6.61 30.74 62.03
CA ALA A 342 6.44 32.20 62.01
C ALA A 342 5.05 32.65 62.52
N TYR A 343 4.01 31.81 62.35
CA TYR A 343 2.66 32.09 62.88
C TYR A 343 2.68 32.18 64.40
N PHE A 344 3.34 31.22 65.05
CA PHE A 344 3.47 31.19 66.51
C PHE A 344 4.34 32.33 67.03
N GLN A 345 5.44 32.65 66.32
CA GLN A 345 6.31 33.77 66.69
C GLN A 345 5.60 35.13 66.59
N LYS A 346 4.85 35.39 65.51
CA LYS A 346 4.17 36.67 65.28
C LYS A 346 3.00 36.93 66.21
N PHE A 347 2.25 35.89 66.58
CA PHE A 347 1.21 36.00 67.60
C PHE A 347 1.76 35.91 69.03
N GLY A 348 2.92 35.27 69.24
CA GLY A 348 3.47 35.00 70.57
C GLY A 348 2.75 33.86 71.30
N LEU A 349 2.20 32.89 70.56
CA LEU A 349 1.37 31.79 71.10
C LEU A 349 2.11 30.44 71.13
N PRO A 350 1.87 29.57 72.13
CA PRO A 350 2.34 28.19 72.09
C PRO A 350 1.53 27.33 71.11
N ARG A 351 2.18 26.29 70.54
CA ARG A 351 1.57 25.37 69.55
C ARG A 351 0.31 24.65 70.06
N GLU A 352 0.23 24.40 71.37
CA GLU A 352 -0.93 23.77 72.02
C GLU A 352 -2.21 24.61 71.88
N ARG A 353 -2.08 25.93 71.68
CA ARG A 353 -3.21 26.85 71.47
C ARG A 353 -3.45 27.16 69.98
N MET A 354 -2.94 26.34 69.06
CA MET A 354 -3.02 26.59 67.60
C MET A 354 -4.45 26.85 67.11
N ALA A 355 -5.42 26.03 67.54
CA ALA A 355 -6.78 26.06 67.00
C ALA A 355 -7.48 27.42 67.13
N TRP A 356 -7.45 28.04 68.32
CA TRP A 356 -8.21 29.25 68.64
C TRP A 356 -7.44 30.30 69.44
N GLY A 357 -6.17 30.08 69.79
CA GLY A 357 -5.42 30.96 70.69
C GLY A 357 -5.28 32.41 70.20
N TRP A 358 -5.38 32.66 68.89
CA TRP A 358 -5.32 34.00 68.32
C TRP A 358 -6.48 34.89 68.77
N SER A 359 -7.66 34.32 69.03
CA SER A 359 -8.83 35.11 69.45
C SER A 359 -8.71 35.63 70.87
N GLU A 360 -7.85 35.04 71.69
CA GLU A 360 -7.62 35.47 73.09
C GLU A 360 -6.70 36.71 73.18
N ILE A 361 -5.97 37.02 72.09
CA ILE A 361 -5.00 38.12 72.02
C ILE A 361 -5.65 39.44 71.56
N LEU A 362 -6.83 39.36 70.95
CA LEU A 362 -7.55 40.57 70.53
C LEU A 362 -8.03 41.37 71.76
N GLU A 363 -8.28 42.67 71.58
CA GLU A 363 -8.86 43.50 72.64
C GLU A 363 -10.27 42.99 73.03
N LYS A 364 -10.61 43.04 74.32
CA LYS A 364 -11.82 42.39 74.87
C LYS A 364 -13.14 42.82 74.20
N ASP A 365 -13.19 44.04 73.68
CA ASP A 365 -14.31 44.60 72.91
C ASP A 365 -14.39 44.03 71.47
N GLN A 366 -13.26 43.60 70.89
CA GLN A 366 -13.17 43.04 69.54
C GLN A 366 -13.22 41.50 69.50
N GLN A 367 -12.90 40.82 70.60
CA GLN A 367 -12.79 39.35 70.67
C GLN A 367 -14.07 38.62 70.19
N THR A 368 -15.21 38.92 70.80
CA THR A 368 -16.47 38.20 70.53
C THR A 368 -16.96 38.44 69.09
N GLY A 369 -16.87 39.68 68.60
CA GLY A 369 -17.28 40.05 67.25
C GLY A 369 -16.37 39.46 66.17
N ALA A 370 -15.04 39.57 66.35
CA ALA A 370 -14.07 39.06 65.40
C ALA A 370 -14.08 37.52 65.33
N LEU A 371 -14.23 36.83 66.47
CA LEU A 371 -14.32 35.38 66.52
C LEU A 371 -15.57 34.86 65.83
N GLN A 372 -16.73 35.49 66.06
CA GLN A 372 -17.97 35.09 65.41
C GLN A 372 -17.92 35.38 63.90
N ALA A 373 -17.41 36.55 63.49
CA ALA A 373 -17.23 36.89 62.08
C ALA A 373 -16.26 35.92 61.37
N TRP A 374 -15.17 35.54 62.03
CA TRP A 374 -14.23 34.55 61.50
C TRP A 374 -14.87 33.17 61.34
N LYS A 375 -15.63 32.69 62.33
CA LYS A 375 -16.33 31.39 62.26
C LYS A 375 -17.33 31.36 61.12
N THR A 376 -18.14 32.42 60.97
CA THR A 376 -19.09 32.55 59.86
C THR A 376 -18.36 32.58 58.51
N ALA A 377 -17.29 33.37 58.39
CA ALA A 377 -16.51 33.44 57.16
C ALA A 377 -15.81 32.11 56.82
N ALA A 378 -15.30 31.37 57.81
CA ALA A 378 -14.72 30.05 57.59
C ALA A 378 -15.77 29.03 57.13
N ALA A 379 -16.97 29.04 57.70
CA ALA A 379 -18.05 28.11 57.38
C ALA A 379 -18.67 28.38 55.99
N GLU A 380 -18.84 29.65 55.63
CA GLU A 380 -19.38 30.05 54.34
C GLU A 380 -18.30 30.08 53.23
N GLY A 381 -17.03 30.00 53.61
CA GLY A 381 -15.90 30.03 52.68
C GLY A 381 -15.60 31.43 52.16
N HIS A 382 -15.92 32.45 52.95
CA HIS A 382 -15.58 33.83 52.65
C HIS A 382 -14.11 34.08 52.98
N ALA A 383 -13.36 34.60 52.00
CA ALA A 383 -11.98 35.01 52.20
C ALA A 383 -11.93 36.16 53.21
N VAL A 384 -11.12 36.03 54.25
CA VAL A 384 -10.99 37.07 55.28
C VAL A 384 -9.72 37.86 54.99
N LYS A 385 -9.90 39.11 54.62
CA LYS A 385 -8.82 40.08 54.61
C LYS A 385 -9.09 41.06 55.74
N SER A 386 -8.34 40.87 56.81
CA SER A 386 -8.46 41.73 57.98
C SER A 386 -7.11 42.33 58.32
N VAL A 387 -7.17 43.54 58.85
CA VAL A 387 -6.05 44.15 59.51
C VAL A 387 -6.48 44.32 60.95
N LEU A 388 -5.82 43.60 61.84
CA LEU A 388 -6.15 43.56 63.25
C LEU A 388 -5.02 44.23 64.01
N ASN A 389 -5.41 45.13 64.91
CA ASN A 389 -4.50 45.62 65.92
C ASN A 389 -4.51 44.60 67.04
N ILE A 390 -3.36 44.00 67.29
CA ILE A 390 -3.22 43.03 68.36
C ILE A 390 -2.29 43.59 69.43
N ARG A 391 -2.51 43.20 70.67
CA ARG A 391 -1.54 43.35 71.75
C ARG A 391 -0.99 41.98 72.10
N ARG A 392 0.25 41.72 71.68
CA ARG A 392 0.93 40.44 71.91
C ARG A 392 1.02 40.14 73.43
N PRO A 393 1.20 38.86 73.84
CA PRO A 393 1.35 38.49 75.24
C PRO A 393 2.52 39.18 75.96
N ASP A 394 3.51 39.70 75.22
CA ASP A 394 4.64 40.48 75.72
C ASP A 394 4.34 41.99 75.90
N GLY A 395 3.12 42.44 75.57
CA GLY A 395 2.64 43.82 75.73
C GLY A 395 2.80 44.74 74.51
N ARG A 396 3.43 44.29 73.41
CA ARG A 396 3.64 45.13 72.20
C ARG A 396 2.41 45.18 71.30
N GLU A 397 2.15 46.36 70.72
CA GLU A 397 1.12 46.55 69.70
C GLU A 397 1.68 46.25 68.31
N ALA A 398 0.91 45.52 67.50
CA ALA A 398 1.27 45.18 66.13
C ALA A 398 0.04 45.25 65.22
N VAL A 399 0.24 45.77 64.00
CA VAL A 399 -0.77 45.80 62.95
C VAL A 399 -0.62 44.55 62.10
N MET A 400 -1.43 43.55 62.42
CA MET A 400 -1.39 42.26 61.75
C MET A 400 -2.31 42.27 60.55
N SER A 401 -1.76 42.07 59.36
CA SER A 401 -2.57 41.73 58.20
C SER A 401 -2.75 40.23 58.12
N ILE A 402 -3.99 39.83 58.30
CA ILE A 402 -4.46 38.48 58.04
C ILE A 402 -5.10 38.49 56.67
N ARG A 403 -4.69 37.55 55.82
CA ARG A 403 -5.32 37.30 54.54
C ARG A 403 -5.57 35.83 54.43
N THR A 404 -6.81 35.45 54.23
CA THR A 404 -7.20 34.07 54.02
C THR A 404 -7.94 33.95 52.71
N ALA A 405 -7.88 32.75 52.15
CA ALA A 405 -8.68 32.35 51.01
C ALA A 405 -9.34 31.02 51.35
N PRO A 406 -10.57 30.78 50.87
CA PRO A 406 -11.21 29.49 51.03
C PRO A 406 -10.38 28.42 50.32
N LEU A 407 -9.99 27.40 51.07
CA LEU A 407 -9.38 26.20 50.53
C LEU A 407 -10.51 25.32 50.03
N ARG A 408 -10.67 25.26 48.71
CA ARG A 408 -11.59 24.36 48.03
C ARG A 408 -10.83 23.25 47.37
N VAL A 409 -11.28 22.02 47.56
CA VAL A 409 -10.82 20.84 46.82
C VAL A 409 -12.05 20.30 46.10
N ASP A 410 -11.95 20.14 44.78
CA ASP A 410 -13.06 19.70 43.90
C ASP A 410 -14.34 20.55 44.04
N GLY A 411 -14.20 21.87 44.22
CA GLY A 411 -15.30 22.82 44.36
C GLY A 411 -15.92 22.85 45.77
N GLN A 412 -15.70 21.82 46.58
CA GLN A 412 -16.17 21.75 47.96
C GLN A 412 -15.23 22.55 48.88
N LEU A 413 -15.83 23.36 49.74
CA LEU A 413 -15.10 24.09 50.77
C LEU A 413 -14.65 23.13 51.86
N ILE A 414 -13.34 23.03 52.08
CA ILE A 414 -12.74 22.15 53.11
C ILE A 414 -12.05 22.93 54.23
N GLY A 415 -11.93 24.25 54.09
CA GLY A 415 -11.37 25.13 55.11
C GLY A 415 -10.86 26.43 54.53
N GLN A 416 -9.91 27.08 55.20
CA GLN A 416 -9.25 28.30 54.73
C GLN A 416 -7.74 28.13 54.78
N VAL A 417 -7.01 28.74 53.86
CA VAL A 417 -5.55 28.94 53.97
C VAL A 417 -5.29 30.42 54.20
N GLY A 418 -4.41 30.74 55.13
CA GLY A 418 -4.17 32.11 55.55
C GLY A 418 -2.69 32.43 55.73
N SER A 419 -2.36 33.69 55.50
CA SER A 419 -1.08 34.30 55.84
C SER A 419 -1.31 35.41 56.85
N LEU A 420 -0.43 35.46 57.83
CA LEU A 420 -0.33 36.47 58.86
C LEU A 420 0.97 37.24 58.67
N ASP A 421 0.87 38.54 58.47
CA ASP A 421 2.03 39.42 58.39
C ASP A 421 1.91 40.58 59.37
N ASP A 422 3.05 41.06 59.86
CA ASP A 422 3.14 42.29 60.63
C ASP A 422 3.48 43.41 59.64
N ILE A 423 2.48 44.20 59.23
CA ILE A 423 2.62 45.18 58.14
C ILE A 423 2.68 46.62 58.63
N THR A 424 2.95 46.79 59.92
CA THR A 424 3.02 48.06 60.62
C THR A 424 3.91 49.07 59.87
N GLU A 425 5.06 48.62 59.35
CA GLU A 425 6.06 49.48 58.70
C GLU A 425 5.84 49.62 57.16
N ARG A 426 5.16 48.65 56.53
CA ARG A 426 5.08 48.50 55.06
C ARG A 426 3.93 49.28 54.41
N ILE A 427 2.82 49.48 55.12
CA ILE A 427 1.62 50.15 54.56
C ILE A 427 1.87 51.62 54.24
N GLN A 428 2.72 52.29 55.02
CA GLN A 428 2.79 53.75 54.98
C GLN A 428 3.61 54.30 53.81
N GLN A 429 4.55 53.54 53.22
CA GLN A 429 5.45 54.07 52.17
C GLN A 429 5.27 53.43 50.78
N GLN A 430 4.73 52.23 50.65
CA GLN A 430 4.81 51.48 49.38
C GLN A 430 3.67 51.72 48.39
N LYS A 431 2.51 52.19 48.84
CA LYS A 431 1.27 52.14 48.03
C LYS A 431 1.28 53.07 46.82
N ALA A 432 1.88 54.26 46.93
CA ALA A 432 1.80 55.27 45.88
C ALA A 432 2.91 55.11 44.82
N GLN A 433 4.13 54.75 45.23
CA GLN A 433 5.30 54.89 44.38
C GLN A 433 5.65 53.61 43.60
N ARG A 434 5.36 52.42 44.14
CA ARG A 434 5.67 51.14 43.46
C ARG A 434 4.74 50.82 42.29
N MET A 435 3.51 51.31 42.31
CA MET A 435 2.52 50.93 41.30
C MET A 435 2.85 51.54 39.94
N LEU A 436 3.28 52.80 39.89
CA LEU A 436 3.64 53.49 38.65
C LEU A 436 4.98 52.99 38.09
N THR A 437 6.02 52.84 38.91
CA THR A 437 7.32 52.31 38.46
C THR A 437 7.25 50.85 38.02
N SER A 438 6.47 50.00 38.70
CA SER A 438 6.34 48.59 38.32
C SER A 438 5.64 48.38 36.97
N ILE A 439 4.76 49.29 36.53
CA ILE A 439 4.08 49.14 35.24
C ILE A 439 5.08 49.37 34.10
N PHE A 440 5.93 50.40 34.19
CA PHE A 440 6.93 50.69 33.16
C PHE A 440 8.12 49.72 33.16
N GLU A 441 8.60 49.29 34.33
CA GLU A 441 9.73 48.35 34.43
C GLU A 441 9.38 46.91 34.03
N LYS A 442 8.13 46.48 34.20
CA LYS A 442 7.68 45.12 33.86
C LYS A 442 7.01 45.01 32.50
N SER A 443 6.86 46.12 31.78
CA SER A 443 6.40 46.08 30.39
C SER A 443 7.38 45.27 29.55
N THR A 444 6.88 44.34 28.75
CA THR A 444 7.66 43.61 27.75
C THR A 444 7.89 44.42 26.48
N ASP A 445 7.11 45.49 26.29
CA ASP A 445 7.27 46.42 25.19
C ASP A 445 8.40 47.40 25.53
N VAL A 446 9.17 47.78 24.51
CA VAL A 446 10.21 48.79 24.65
C VAL A 446 9.54 50.13 24.84
N VAL A 447 9.84 50.80 25.95
CA VAL A 447 9.37 52.16 26.23
C VAL A 447 10.58 53.07 26.32
N ALA A 448 10.62 54.06 25.44
CA ALA A 448 11.64 55.08 25.42
C ALA A 448 11.03 56.48 25.52
N GLN A 449 11.80 57.43 26.03
CA GLN A 449 11.50 58.84 25.92
C GLN A 449 12.68 59.53 25.27
N VAL A 450 12.42 60.39 24.29
CA VAL A 450 13.45 61.13 23.55
C VAL A 450 13.14 62.62 23.57
N ASN A 451 14.17 63.45 23.51
CA ASN A 451 14.00 64.90 23.38
C ASN A 451 13.64 65.28 21.93
N PRO A 452 13.34 66.56 21.64
CA PRO A 452 12.99 67.01 20.29
C PRO A 452 14.13 66.84 19.28
N ASP A 453 15.38 66.83 19.76
CA ASP A 453 16.60 66.58 18.99
C ASP A 453 16.94 65.09 18.91
N GLY A 454 16.01 64.17 19.19
CA GLY A 454 16.18 62.72 19.03
C GLY A 454 17.08 61.99 20.02
N LYS A 455 17.63 62.65 21.04
CA LYS A 455 18.43 62.02 22.11
C LYS A 455 17.55 61.26 23.11
N LEU A 456 18.00 60.07 23.53
CA LEU A 456 17.29 59.26 24.53
C LEU A 456 17.41 59.83 25.94
N LEU A 457 16.25 60.09 26.57
CA LEU A 457 16.10 60.54 27.96
C LEU A 457 15.79 59.38 28.91
N TYR A 458 15.02 58.40 28.45
CA TYR A 458 14.64 57.22 29.23
C TYR A 458 14.52 56.01 28.32
N LEU A 459 14.88 54.84 28.85
CA LEU A 459 14.69 53.55 28.22
C LEU A 459 14.42 52.49 29.28
N ASN A 460 13.27 51.82 29.19
CA ASN A 460 12.89 50.77 30.12
C ASN A 460 13.77 49.50 29.95
N PRO A 461 13.70 48.53 30.88
CA PRO A 461 14.52 47.32 30.81
C PRO A 461 14.38 46.52 29.51
N ALA A 462 13.18 46.47 28.92
CA ALA A 462 12.95 45.81 27.63
C ALA A 462 13.74 46.48 26.49
N GLY A 463 13.76 47.81 26.44
CA GLY A 463 14.56 48.57 25.46
C GLY A 463 16.06 48.42 25.67
N ARG A 464 16.52 48.46 26.92
CA ARG A 464 17.95 48.25 27.25
C ARG A 464 18.40 46.85 26.81
N ALA A 465 17.61 45.82 27.09
CA ALA A 465 17.89 44.46 26.65
C ALA A 465 17.93 44.32 25.12
N MET A 466 17.03 44.99 24.39
CA MET A 466 17.00 45.00 22.93
C MET A 466 18.29 45.59 22.33
N LEU A 467 18.84 46.62 22.96
CA LEU A 467 20.08 47.29 22.58
C LEU A 467 21.34 46.67 23.21
N ALA A 468 21.19 45.59 23.99
CA ALA A 468 22.26 44.97 24.77
C ALA A 468 23.00 45.95 25.69
N LEU A 469 22.28 46.96 26.21
CA LEU A 469 22.77 47.90 27.20
C LEU A 469 22.59 47.32 28.60
N GLY A 470 23.59 47.54 29.45
CA GLY A 470 23.50 47.33 30.88
C GLY A 470 22.44 48.26 31.53
N PRO A 471 21.95 47.91 32.72
CA PRO A 471 21.00 48.73 33.47
C PRO A 471 21.53 50.14 33.77
N ASP A 472 22.85 50.29 33.90
CA ASP A 472 23.54 51.54 34.26
C ASP A 472 24.28 52.21 33.10
N ASP A 473 24.21 51.65 31.88
CA ASP A 473 24.84 52.27 30.71
C ASP A 473 24.18 53.63 30.42
N SER A 474 25.02 54.65 30.20
CA SER A 474 24.53 56.00 29.89
C SER A 474 23.82 56.02 28.55
N LEU A 475 22.71 56.77 28.49
CA LEU A 475 21.93 57.02 27.28
C LEU A 475 22.36 58.32 26.56
N ASP A 476 23.25 59.12 27.16
CA ASP A 476 23.54 60.50 26.72
C ASP A 476 24.16 60.57 25.30
N ALA A 477 24.80 59.49 24.88
CA ALA A 477 25.44 59.35 23.58
C ALA A 477 24.54 58.69 22.52
N LEU A 478 23.34 58.24 22.89
CA LEU A 478 22.45 57.48 22.00
C LEU A 478 21.38 58.39 21.41
N HIS A 479 21.25 58.32 20.09
CA HIS A 479 20.22 58.99 19.33
C HIS A 479 19.22 57.97 18.77
N TYR A 480 17.95 58.33 18.70
CA TYR A 480 16.91 57.43 18.20
C TYR A 480 17.19 56.96 16.77
N ASP A 481 17.71 57.85 15.92
CA ASP A 481 18.09 57.55 14.54
C ASP A 481 19.17 56.46 14.42
N ASP A 482 19.99 56.24 15.46
CA ASP A 482 21.00 55.17 15.47
C ASP A 482 20.36 53.77 15.41
N PHE A 483 19.07 53.68 15.76
CA PHE A 483 18.28 52.45 15.76
C PHE A 483 17.40 52.32 14.52
N LEU A 484 17.51 53.22 13.55
CA LEU A 484 16.75 53.15 12.30
C LEU A 484 17.55 52.46 11.20
N PRO A 485 16.98 51.47 10.48
CA PRO A 485 17.58 50.95 9.27
C PRO A 485 17.72 52.05 8.21
N ALA A 486 18.85 52.09 7.49
CA ALA A 486 19.12 53.13 6.47
C ALA A 486 17.99 53.27 5.42
N HIS A 487 17.30 52.18 5.08
CA HIS A 487 16.19 52.21 4.12
C HIS A 487 14.87 52.74 4.70
N ARG A 488 14.79 52.97 6.02
CA ARG A 488 13.62 53.48 6.75
C ARG A 488 13.77 54.93 7.20
N GLU A 489 14.98 55.47 7.28
CA GLU A 489 15.23 56.86 7.71
C GLU A 489 14.37 57.90 6.97
N THR A 490 14.26 57.77 5.65
CA THR A 490 13.47 58.68 4.82
C THR A 490 11.98 58.61 5.16
N GLN A 491 11.46 57.40 5.45
CA GLN A 491 10.07 57.22 5.84
C GLN A 491 9.80 57.82 7.23
N VAL A 492 10.74 57.66 8.17
CA VAL A 492 10.59 58.21 9.53
C VAL A 492 10.56 59.74 9.49
N ARG A 493 11.53 60.35 8.80
CA ARG A 493 11.65 61.82 8.69
C ARG A 493 10.53 62.46 7.90
N ASP A 494 10.16 61.88 6.76
CA ASP A 494 9.26 62.55 5.81
C ASP A 494 7.78 62.17 6.00
N GLN A 495 7.49 61.09 6.75
CA GLN A 495 6.11 60.62 6.98
C GLN A 495 5.77 60.45 8.47
N ILE A 496 6.55 59.71 9.24
CA ILE A 496 6.17 59.30 10.61
C ILE A 496 6.23 60.49 11.58
N LEU A 497 7.36 61.18 11.67
CA LEU A 497 7.55 62.33 12.55
C LEU A 497 6.59 63.49 12.24
N PRO A 498 6.42 63.96 10.99
CA PRO A 498 5.44 65.00 10.65
C PRO A 498 4.01 64.59 10.99
N THR A 499 3.65 63.32 10.80
CA THR A 499 2.32 62.80 11.15
C THR A 499 2.12 62.78 12.67
N ALA A 500 3.10 62.32 13.45
CA ALA A 500 3.01 62.33 14.90
C ALA A 500 2.94 63.76 15.46
N ILE A 501 3.78 64.67 14.96
CA ILE A 501 3.78 66.09 15.38
C ILE A 501 2.44 66.75 15.05
N SER A 502 1.86 66.50 13.89
CA SER A 502 0.58 67.10 13.52
C SER A 502 -0.62 66.51 14.27
N ARG A 503 -0.62 65.20 14.56
CA ARG A 503 -1.76 64.50 15.18
C ARG A 503 -1.62 64.23 16.68
N GLY A 504 -0.45 64.49 17.26
CA GLY A 504 -0.10 64.17 18.65
C GLY A 504 0.29 62.71 18.90
N ILE A 505 0.00 61.81 17.97
CA ILE A 505 0.33 60.39 18.03
C ILE A 505 0.50 59.79 16.62
N TRP A 506 1.38 58.81 16.48
CA TRP A 506 1.45 57.93 15.32
C TRP A 506 1.52 56.47 15.77
N VAL A 507 0.89 55.57 15.01
CA VAL A 507 0.94 54.12 15.24
C VAL A 507 1.12 53.42 13.91
N GLY A 508 2.06 52.49 13.81
CA GLY A 508 2.27 51.72 12.59
C GLY A 508 3.31 50.60 12.72
N GLU A 509 3.40 49.78 11.68
CA GLU A 509 4.42 48.73 11.57
C GLU A 509 5.67 49.28 10.87
N THR A 510 6.83 49.10 11.50
CA THR A 510 8.12 49.51 10.96
C THR A 510 9.20 48.51 11.36
N SER A 511 10.46 48.85 11.15
CA SER A 511 11.59 48.08 11.63
C SER A 511 12.63 48.98 12.31
N VAL A 512 13.26 48.41 13.34
CA VAL A 512 14.35 49.04 14.08
C VAL A 512 15.54 48.08 14.15
N LEU A 513 16.72 48.62 14.42
CA LEU A 513 17.95 47.88 14.60
C LEU A 513 18.12 47.54 16.09
N ALA A 514 18.19 46.24 16.39
CA ALA A 514 18.62 45.72 17.67
C ALA A 514 20.16 45.63 17.73
N ALA A 515 20.68 45.25 18.89
CA ALA A 515 22.12 45.04 19.09
C ALA A 515 22.77 44.19 17.98
N GLY A 516 23.95 44.62 17.52
CA GLY A 516 24.69 43.97 16.44
C GLY A 516 24.15 44.23 15.03
N GLY A 517 23.29 45.23 14.84
CA GLY A 517 22.73 45.61 13.54
C GLY A 517 21.62 44.66 13.04
N ARG A 518 21.04 43.86 13.94
CA ARG A 518 19.95 42.94 13.60
C ARG A 518 18.65 43.72 13.46
N GLU A 519 18.10 43.75 12.26
CA GLU A 519 16.79 44.35 12.03
C GLU A 519 15.67 43.49 12.63
N ILE A 520 14.78 44.14 13.38
CA ILE A 520 13.58 43.54 13.97
C ILE A 520 12.34 44.31 13.51
N ALA A 521 11.26 43.58 13.27
CA ALA A 521 9.98 44.18 12.91
C ALA A 521 9.24 44.58 14.18
N VAL A 522 8.76 45.82 14.24
CA VAL A 522 8.08 46.37 15.41
C VAL A 522 6.74 47.01 15.04
N SER A 523 5.77 46.87 15.93
CA SER A 523 4.60 47.75 16.00
C SER A 523 4.95 48.89 16.92
N GLU A 524 5.03 50.11 16.37
CA GLU A 524 5.52 51.28 17.07
C GLU A 524 4.39 52.30 17.27
N MET A 525 4.37 52.89 18.47
CA MET A 525 3.54 54.02 18.84
C MET A 525 4.44 55.17 19.29
N LEU A 526 4.31 56.32 18.62
CA LEU A 526 5.04 57.55 18.94
C LEU A 526 4.04 58.59 19.46
N ILE A 527 4.24 59.07 20.69
CA ILE A 527 3.40 60.05 21.38
C ILE A 527 4.19 61.35 21.55
N VAL A 528 3.56 62.49 21.26
CA VAL A 528 4.17 63.81 21.38
C VAL A 528 3.72 64.47 22.68
N HIS A 529 4.66 64.78 23.57
CA HIS A 529 4.41 65.58 24.78
C HIS A 529 4.74 67.04 24.50
N ARG A 530 3.84 67.94 24.90
CA ARG A 530 3.99 69.38 24.69
C ARG A 530 4.04 70.11 26.02
N ASN A 531 4.84 71.16 26.09
CA ASN A 531 4.82 72.08 27.21
C ASN A 531 3.60 73.03 27.12
N ASP A 532 3.42 73.87 28.14
CA ASP A 532 2.34 74.85 28.23
C ASP A 532 2.31 75.85 27.04
N ALA A 533 3.44 76.04 26.35
CA ALA A 533 3.57 76.89 25.17
C ALA A 533 3.29 76.16 23.83
N GLN A 534 2.73 74.95 23.87
CA GLN A 534 2.43 74.08 22.71
C GLN A 534 3.66 73.63 21.90
N GLN A 535 4.87 73.85 22.42
CA GLN A 535 6.10 73.35 21.81
C GLN A 535 6.31 71.89 22.23
N VAL A 536 6.86 71.08 21.33
CA VAL A 536 7.20 69.69 21.65
C VAL A 536 8.29 69.69 22.71
N GLU A 537 8.01 69.05 23.84
CA GLU A 537 8.92 68.92 24.98
C GLU A 537 9.68 67.61 24.90
N THR A 538 8.98 66.50 24.65
CA THR A 538 9.56 65.16 24.46
C THR A 538 8.68 64.31 23.57
N PHE A 539 9.23 63.21 23.05
CA PHE A 539 8.46 62.13 22.45
C PHE A 539 8.55 60.88 23.34
N SER A 540 7.44 60.17 23.52
CA SER A 540 7.46 58.81 24.06
C SER A 540 7.27 57.81 22.93
N VAL A 541 8.12 56.80 22.92
CA VAL A 541 8.08 55.71 21.95
C VAL A 541 7.73 54.42 22.69
N VAL A 542 6.72 53.71 22.22
CA VAL A 542 6.42 52.35 22.65
C VAL A 542 6.55 51.43 21.45
N MET A 543 7.44 50.45 21.51
CA MET A 543 7.67 49.48 20.43
C MET A 543 7.45 48.06 20.93
N ARG A 544 6.66 47.30 20.19
CA ARG A 544 6.43 45.87 20.42
C ARG A 544 7.06 45.06 19.30
N ASP A 545 7.90 44.08 19.64
CA ASP A 545 8.46 43.14 18.66
C ASP A 545 7.36 42.22 18.11
N ILE A 546 7.14 42.28 16.79
CA ILE A 546 6.16 41.48 16.03
C ILE A 546 6.83 40.47 15.10
N THR A 547 8.13 40.25 15.23
CA THR A 547 8.92 39.39 14.33
C THR A 547 8.39 37.94 14.31
N GLN A 548 8.02 37.38 15.47
CA GLN A 548 7.46 36.03 15.53
C GLN A 548 6.07 35.93 14.90
N GLU A 549 5.24 36.96 15.08
CA GLU A 549 3.88 37.03 14.55
C GLU A 549 3.89 37.14 13.02
N LEU A 550 4.75 38.00 12.46
CA LEU A 550 4.94 38.10 11.01
C LEU A 550 5.54 36.83 10.39
N ARG A 551 6.48 36.15 11.07
CA ARG A 551 7.02 34.86 10.61
C ARG A 551 5.95 33.76 10.57
N ALA A 552 5.16 33.64 11.63
CA ALA A 552 4.07 32.67 11.69
C ALA A 552 3.02 32.94 10.58
N ARG A 553 2.68 34.22 10.35
CA ARG A 553 1.77 34.63 9.27
C ARG A 553 2.31 34.28 7.89
N THR A 554 3.60 34.51 7.65
CA THR A 554 4.25 34.21 6.36
C THR A 554 4.37 32.70 6.11
N GLU A 555 4.68 31.93 7.15
CA GLU A 555 4.82 30.48 7.07
C GLU A 555 3.48 29.78 6.83
N LEU A 556 2.40 30.28 7.46
CA LEU A 556 1.03 29.84 7.18
C LEU A 556 0.66 30.08 5.70
N GLN A 557 0.90 31.30 5.18
CA GLN A 557 0.65 31.62 3.76
C GLN A 557 1.46 30.75 2.80
N ARG A 558 2.72 30.43 3.15
CA ARG A 558 3.56 29.53 2.36
C ARG A 558 3.02 28.10 2.35
N SER A 559 2.59 27.60 3.51
CA SER A 559 2.01 26.25 3.65
C SER A 559 0.73 26.13 2.83
N GLU A 560 -0.17 27.10 2.92
CA GLU A 560 -1.41 27.15 2.12
C GLU A 560 -1.13 27.15 0.62
N SER A 561 -0.14 27.93 0.17
CA SER A 561 0.25 28.00 -1.25
C SER A 561 0.79 26.66 -1.76
N ILE A 562 1.62 25.96 -0.97
CA ILE A 562 2.16 24.64 -1.34
C ILE A 562 1.05 23.60 -1.42
N LEU A 563 0.13 23.55 -0.45
CA LEU A 563 -0.99 22.61 -0.45
C LEU A 563 -1.90 22.81 -1.68
N ASN A 564 -2.15 24.06 -2.07
CA ASN A 564 -2.92 24.38 -3.26
C ASN A 564 -2.23 23.90 -4.56
N ILE A 565 -0.91 24.08 -4.68
CA ILE A 565 -0.15 23.61 -5.85
C ILE A 565 -0.14 22.08 -5.95
N VAL A 566 0.10 21.39 -4.83
CA VAL A 566 0.13 19.92 -4.79
C VAL A 566 -1.25 19.35 -5.15
N ALA A 567 -2.32 19.92 -4.61
CA ALA A 567 -3.68 19.46 -4.91
C ALA A 567 -4.06 19.71 -6.39
N ALA A 568 -3.64 20.83 -6.98
CA ALA A 568 -3.93 21.19 -8.37
C ALA A 568 -3.17 20.34 -9.41
N THR A 569 -1.98 19.86 -9.08
CA THR A 569 -1.10 19.13 -10.02
C THR A 569 -1.28 17.61 -10.01
N LEU A 570 -2.03 17.06 -9.05
CA LEU A 570 -2.31 15.62 -8.99
C LEU A 570 -3.17 15.17 -10.19
N PRO A 571 -2.76 14.14 -10.95
CA PRO A 571 -3.56 13.58 -12.04
C PRO A 571 -4.79 12.79 -11.55
N ALA A 572 -4.87 12.50 -10.25
CA ALA A 572 -6.03 11.89 -9.61
C ALA A 572 -7.18 12.89 -9.46
N LEU A 573 -8.42 12.40 -9.47
CA LEU A 573 -9.60 13.23 -9.25
C LEU A 573 -9.74 13.48 -7.74
N VAL A 574 -9.58 14.73 -7.31
CA VAL A 574 -9.63 15.12 -5.88
C VAL A 574 -10.70 16.18 -5.66
N ALA A 575 -11.58 15.95 -4.69
CA ALA A 575 -12.50 16.96 -4.20
C ALA A 575 -12.65 16.89 -2.67
N VAL A 576 -12.93 18.02 -2.04
CA VAL A 576 -13.28 18.12 -0.61
C VAL A 576 -14.73 18.57 -0.53
N ILE A 577 -15.53 17.84 0.25
CA ILE A 577 -16.96 18.03 0.37
C ILE A 577 -17.30 18.15 1.85
N ASP A 578 -18.15 19.11 2.22
CA ASP A 578 -18.57 19.35 3.60
C ASP A 578 -19.68 18.38 4.08
N HIS A 579 -20.12 18.54 5.32
CA HIS A 579 -21.18 17.72 5.92
C HIS A 579 -22.56 17.93 5.26
N GLN A 580 -22.77 19.04 4.55
CA GLN A 580 -23.98 19.34 3.77
C GLN A 580 -23.84 18.91 2.31
N GLU A 581 -22.83 18.10 2.01
CA GLU A 581 -22.52 17.58 0.67
C GLU A 581 -22.18 18.68 -0.34
N ARG A 582 -21.70 19.84 0.09
CA ARG A 582 -21.24 20.91 -0.80
C ARG A 582 -19.74 20.81 -1.05
N TYR A 583 -19.32 21.02 -2.30
CA TYR A 583 -17.91 21.07 -2.62
C TYR A 583 -17.26 22.30 -1.99
N LEU A 584 -16.25 22.07 -1.16
CA LEU A 584 -15.35 23.10 -0.64
C LEU A 584 -14.15 23.32 -1.56
N PHE A 585 -13.72 22.24 -2.24
CA PHE A 585 -12.56 22.25 -3.12
C PHE A 585 -12.70 21.18 -4.20
N SER A 586 -12.18 21.43 -5.39
CA SER A 586 -11.93 20.43 -6.42
C SER A 586 -10.67 20.79 -7.20
N ASN A 587 -9.86 19.79 -7.55
CA ASN A 587 -8.74 20.01 -8.45
C ASN A 587 -9.20 20.05 -9.92
N ASP A 588 -8.33 20.54 -10.80
CA ASP A 588 -8.64 20.68 -12.23
C ASP A 588 -9.04 19.35 -12.89
N ALA A 589 -8.45 18.25 -12.45
CA ALA A 589 -8.79 16.92 -12.94
C ALA A 589 -10.25 16.57 -12.62
N TYR A 590 -10.69 16.80 -11.38
CA TYR A 590 -12.07 16.58 -10.94
C TYR A 590 -13.05 17.51 -11.66
N ALA A 591 -12.72 18.79 -11.82
CA ALA A 591 -13.55 19.75 -12.55
C ALA A 591 -13.80 19.30 -14.00
N ARG A 592 -12.73 18.98 -14.74
CA ARG A 592 -12.82 18.44 -16.11
C ARG A 592 -13.65 17.17 -16.19
N TRP A 593 -13.51 16.27 -15.20
CA TRP A 593 -14.26 15.02 -15.16
C TRP A 593 -15.77 15.25 -15.00
N THR A 594 -16.18 16.25 -14.19
CA THR A 594 -17.59 16.65 -14.08
C THR A 594 -18.11 17.47 -15.27
N GLY A 595 -17.26 17.77 -16.26
CA GLY A 595 -17.61 18.62 -17.40
C GLY A 595 -17.75 20.11 -17.05
N ARG A 596 -17.16 20.56 -15.93
CA ARG A 596 -17.27 21.95 -15.43
C ARG A 596 -15.91 22.62 -15.36
N ALA A 597 -15.88 23.95 -15.40
CA ALA A 597 -14.64 24.72 -15.22
C ALA A 597 -14.20 24.75 -13.74
N THR A 598 -12.89 24.90 -13.50
CA THR A 598 -12.33 25.04 -12.15
C THR A 598 -13.00 26.19 -11.40
N GLY A 599 -13.46 25.93 -10.17
CA GLY A 599 -14.18 26.90 -9.34
C GLY A 599 -15.71 26.88 -9.49
N GLN A 600 -16.27 26.37 -10.59
CA GLN A 600 -17.74 26.27 -10.76
C GLN A 600 -18.39 25.17 -9.91
N LEU A 601 -17.58 24.25 -9.36
CA LEU A 601 -18.05 23.19 -8.47
C LEU A 601 -18.24 23.68 -7.04
N VAL A 602 -17.43 24.64 -6.58
CA VAL A 602 -17.42 25.07 -5.18
C VAL A 602 -18.78 25.66 -4.82
N GLY A 603 -19.37 25.18 -3.73
CA GLY A 603 -20.70 25.55 -3.25
C GLY A 603 -21.86 24.73 -3.81
N LEU A 604 -21.70 24.04 -4.95
CA LEU A 604 -22.70 23.10 -5.44
C LEU A 604 -22.75 21.85 -4.56
N THR A 605 -23.92 21.23 -4.44
CA THR A 605 -24.06 19.93 -3.81
C THR A 605 -23.55 18.80 -4.72
N VAL A 606 -23.12 17.68 -4.15
CA VAL A 606 -22.72 16.47 -4.91
C VAL A 606 -23.84 16.04 -5.87
N ARG A 607 -25.09 16.15 -5.44
CA ARG A 607 -26.27 15.85 -6.27
C ARG A 607 -26.39 16.77 -7.49
N GLU A 608 -26.24 18.08 -7.30
CA GLU A 608 -26.29 19.06 -8.40
C GLU A 608 -25.11 18.92 -9.38
N ALA A 609 -23.94 18.51 -8.88
CA ALA A 609 -22.75 18.35 -9.71
C ALA A 609 -22.75 17.07 -10.55
N LEU A 610 -23.17 15.94 -9.97
CA LEU A 610 -23.13 14.62 -10.60
C LEU A 610 -24.43 14.21 -11.30
N GLY A 611 -25.54 14.89 -10.97
CA GLY A 611 -26.88 14.51 -11.42
C GLY A 611 -27.43 13.28 -10.70
N GLU A 612 -28.72 13.03 -10.88
CA GLU A 612 -29.49 12.13 -10.02
C GLU A 612 -29.05 10.66 -10.11
N ASN A 613 -28.68 10.19 -11.30
CA ASN A 613 -28.30 8.79 -11.51
C ASN A 613 -26.97 8.45 -10.82
N LEU A 614 -25.93 9.26 -11.03
CA LEU A 614 -24.62 9.06 -10.39
C LEU A 614 -24.68 9.33 -8.88
N TYR A 615 -25.52 10.26 -8.44
CA TYR A 615 -25.75 10.48 -7.02
C TYR A 615 -26.38 9.25 -6.36
N ALA A 616 -27.44 8.68 -6.94
CA ALA A 616 -28.12 7.50 -6.38
C ALA A 616 -27.17 6.30 -6.19
N GLN A 617 -26.25 6.08 -7.14
CA GLN A 617 -25.23 5.02 -7.04
C GLN A 617 -24.22 5.27 -5.90
N ARG A 618 -24.01 6.53 -5.52
CA ARG A 618 -22.97 6.95 -4.55
C ARG A 618 -23.54 7.29 -3.18
N GLU A 619 -24.85 7.46 -3.07
CA GLU A 619 -25.53 7.95 -1.86
C GLU A 619 -25.18 7.12 -0.61
N GLY A 620 -25.17 5.77 -0.73
CA GLY A 620 -24.81 4.89 0.38
C GLY A 620 -23.38 5.11 0.86
N HIS A 621 -22.44 5.34 -0.06
CA HIS A 621 -21.04 5.60 0.25
C HIS A 621 -20.82 7.00 0.85
N ILE A 622 -21.57 8.00 0.37
CA ILE A 622 -21.56 9.37 0.92
C ILE A 622 -22.07 9.33 2.36
N LYS A 623 -23.20 8.66 2.63
CA LYS A 623 -23.75 8.50 3.99
C LYS A 623 -22.76 7.79 4.92
N ALA A 624 -22.09 6.74 4.45
CA ALA A 624 -21.05 6.05 5.22
C ALA A 624 -19.88 6.99 5.58
N ALA A 625 -19.41 7.79 4.62
CA ALA A 625 -18.38 8.79 4.84
C ALA A 625 -18.82 9.84 5.88
N LEU A 626 -20.02 10.39 5.75
CA LEU A 626 -20.56 11.36 6.72
C LEU A 626 -20.80 10.75 8.12
N ALA A 627 -21.04 9.44 8.22
CA ALA A 627 -21.06 8.71 9.48
C ALA A 627 -19.65 8.46 10.07
N GLY A 628 -18.59 8.91 9.40
CA GLY A 628 -17.20 8.77 9.83
C GLY A 628 -16.54 7.45 9.41
N GLN A 629 -17.13 6.71 8.47
CA GLN A 629 -16.58 5.47 7.93
C GLN A 629 -15.96 5.70 6.56
N ARG A 630 -14.74 5.19 6.34
CA ARG A 630 -14.12 5.22 5.01
C ARG A 630 -14.92 4.30 4.06
N ALA A 631 -15.31 4.83 2.91
CA ALA A 631 -15.99 4.06 1.86
C ALA A 631 -15.09 3.94 0.63
N MET A 632 -15.01 2.76 0.05
CA MET A 632 -14.25 2.48 -1.17
C MET A 632 -15.11 1.64 -2.10
N PHE A 633 -15.21 2.05 -3.37
CA PHE A 633 -16.07 1.40 -4.33
C PHE A 633 -15.52 1.58 -5.76
N GLU A 634 -15.82 0.60 -6.61
CA GLU A 634 -15.55 0.67 -8.04
C GLU A 634 -16.80 1.15 -8.77
N SER A 635 -16.61 1.97 -9.80
CA SER A 635 -17.68 2.40 -10.70
C SER A 635 -17.22 2.29 -12.14
N GLU A 636 -18.11 1.84 -13.02
CA GLU A 636 -17.91 1.86 -14.45
C GLU A 636 -18.36 3.21 -15.03
N ARG A 637 -17.56 3.77 -15.93
CA ARG A 637 -17.87 4.96 -16.70
C ARG A 637 -18.27 4.55 -18.12
N GLU A 638 -19.13 5.36 -18.74
CA GLU A 638 -19.52 5.24 -20.15
C GLU A 638 -18.30 4.95 -21.05
N GLY A 639 -18.35 3.85 -21.81
CA GLY A 639 -17.26 3.42 -22.69
C GLY A 639 -16.26 2.41 -22.09
N ALA A 640 -16.65 1.62 -21.07
CA ALA A 640 -15.84 0.55 -20.48
C ALA A 640 -14.51 1.04 -19.84
N GLN A 641 -14.60 2.17 -19.12
CA GLN A 641 -13.56 2.67 -18.23
C GLN A 641 -13.93 2.32 -16.78
N PHE A 642 -12.99 1.75 -16.04
CA PHE A 642 -13.18 1.37 -14.64
C PHE A 642 -12.49 2.38 -13.73
N GLN A 643 -13.19 2.83 -12.69
CA GLN A 643 -12.70 3.81 -11.74
C GLN A 643 -12.86 3.29 -10.32
N GLU A 644 -11.84 3.45 -9.49
CA GLU A 644 -11.93 3.21 -8.05
C GLU A 644 -12.03 4.55 -7.33
N THR A 645 -13.03 4.70 -6.46
CA THR A 645 -13.27 5.90 -5.67
C THR A 645 -13.20 5.58 -4.19
N THR A 646 -12.47 6.41 -3.44
CA THR A 646 -12.40 6.38 -1.98
C THR A 646 -12.94 7.68 -1.40
N TYR A 647 -13.85 7.58 -0.44
CA TYR A 647 -14.29 8.68 0.42
C TYR A 647 -13.66 8.57 1.80
N ILE A 648 -12.92 9.61 2.20
CA ILE A 648 -12.16 9.67 3.45
C ILE A 648 -12.77 10.76 4.33
N PRO A 649 -13.43 10.43 5.45
CA PRO A 649 -13.98 11.43 6.34
C PRO A 649 -12.89 12.22 7.06
N PHE A 650 -13.12 13.52 7.27
CA PHE A 650 -12.29 14.36 8.13
C PHE A 650 -13.14 15.03 9.21
N ARG A 651 -12.52 15.33 10.35
CA ARG A 651 -13.20 15.87 11.54
C ARG A 651 -12.77 17.32 11.81
N ASN A 652 -13.67 18.11 12.37
CA ASN A 652 -13.35 19.42 12.91
C ASN A 652 -12.63 19.31 14.27
N ALA A 653 -12.24 20.46 14.84
CA ALA A 653 -11.56 20.54 16.13
C ALA A 653 -12.38 19.93 17.29
N ASP A 654 -13.71 19.93 17.18
CA ASP A 654 -14.64 19.36 18.16
C ASP A 654 -14.83 17.84 18.01
N GLY A 655 -14.11 17.20 17.07
CA GLY A 655 -14.16 15.76 16.83
C GLY A 655 -15.39 15.29 16.04
N GLN A 656 -16.24 16.19 15.55
CA GLN A 656 -17.38 15.86 14.69
C GLN A 656 -16.93 15.74 13.23
N VAL A 657 -17.59 14.89 12.44
CA VAL A 657 -17.27 14.75 11.00
C VAL A 657 -17.65 16.06 10.31
N ALA A 658 -16.67 16.74 9.72
CA ALA A 658 -16.87 18.02 9.04
C ALA A 658 -17.18 17.84 7.54
N GLY A 659 -16.90 16.66 7.00
CA GLY A 659 -17.03 16.35 5.59
C GLY A 659 -16.17 15.15 5.20
N PHE A 660 -15.92 14.99 3.91
CA PHE A 660 -15.06 13.95 3.37
C PHE A 660 -14.26 14.40 2.14
N VAL A 661 -13.13 13.74 1.92
CA VAL A 661 -12.32 13.87 0.71
C VAL A 661 -12.69 12.75 -0.25
N ALA A 662 -13.04 13.11 -1.48
CA ALA A 662 -13.22 12.20 -2.58
C ALA A 662 -11.94 12.08 -3.40
N LEU A 663 -11.39 10.88 -3.46
CA LEU A 663 -10.24 10.53 -4.29
C LEU A 663 -10.67 9.46 -5.29
N SER A 664 -10.46 9.69 -6.57
CA SER A 664 -10.74 8.66 -7.58
C SER A 664 -9.60 8.46 -8.58
N GLN A 665 -9.37 7.19 -8.94
CA GLN A 665 -8.32 6.74 -9.85
C GLN A 665 -8.86 5.83 -10.95
N ASP A 666 -8.24 5.88 -12.13
CA ASP A 666 -8.55 5.00 -13.26
C ASP A 666 -7.85 3.64 -13.08
N ILE A 667 -8.62 2.55 -13.11
CA ILE A 667 -8.14 1.16 -12.97
C ILE A 667 -8.42 0.34 -14.25
N THR A 668 -8.74 0.99 -15.37
CA THR A 668 -9.16 0.34 -16.63
C THR A 668 -8.09 -0.61 -17.19
N SER A 669 -6.82 -0.17 -17.19
CA SER A 669 -5.70 -0.97 -17.70
C SER A 669 -5.53 -2.27 -16.90
N HIS A 670 -5.65 -2.17 -15.57
CA HIS A 670 -5.53 -3.30 -14.66
C HIS A 670 -6.65 -4.33 -14.88
N LYS A 671 -7.91 -3.88 -14.97
CA LYS A 671 -9.06 -4.77 -15.22
C LYS A 671 -8.98 -5.45 -16.60
N ARG A 672 -8.60 -4.73 -17.66
CA ARG A 672 -8.46 -5.30 -19.02
C ARG A 672 -7.37 -6.35 -19.09
N GLN A 673 -6.25 -6.15 -18.39
CA GLN A 673 -5.17 -7.13 -18.35
C GLN A 673 -5.56 -8.37 -17.54
N GLN A 674 -6.27 -8.19 -16.42
CA GLN A 674 -6.81 -9.29 -15.63
C GLN A 674 -7.81 -10.14 -16.43
N GLN A 675 -8.72 -9.51 -17.19
CA GLN A 675 -9.70 -10.23 -17.99
C GLN A 675 -9.05 -11.05 -19.12
N LYS A 676 -8.08 -10.46 -19.84
CA LYS A 676 -7.33 -11.17 -20.89
C LYS A 676 -6.60 -12.41 -20.36
N LEU A 677 -6.05 -12.33 -19.15
CA LEU A 677 -5.39 -13.46 -18.50
C LEU A 677 -6.37 -14.56 -18.10
N LEU A 678 -7.59 -14.19 -17.67
CA LEU A 678 -8.65 -15.15 -17.35
C LEU A 678 -9.18 -15.85 -18.60
N ASP A 679 -9.42 -15.10 -19.67
CA ASP A 679 -9.93 -15.64 -20.94
C ASP A 679 -8.92 -16.60 -21.57
N ALA A 680 -7.64 -16.23 -21.63
CA ALA A 680 -6.57 -17.07 -22.16
C ALA A 680 -6.37 -18.39 -21.38
N SER A 681 -6.77 -18.45 -20.11
CA SER A 681 -6.67 -19.65 -19.29
C SER A 681 -7.84 -20.63 -19.49
N GLN A 682 -8.97 -20.19 -20.05
CA GLN A 682 -10.22 -20.97 -20.06
C GLN A 682 -10.71 -21.37 -21.46
N THR A 683 -10.14 -20.82 -22.53
CA THR A 683 -10.52 -21.14 -23.91
C THR A 683 -9.49 -22.04 -24.61
N ASP A 684 -9.95 -22.87 -25.54
CA ASP A 684 -9.11 -23.61 -26.48
C ASP A 684 -8.63 -22.64 -27.57
N PRO A 685 -7.32 -22.49 -27.78
CA PRO A 685 -6.79 -21.49 -28.69
C PRO A 685 -7.07 -21.80 -30.17
N LEU A 686 -7.37 -23.06 -30.52
CA LEU A 686 -7.70 -23.44 -31.89
C LEU A 686 -9.19 -23.19 -32.18
N THR A 687 -10.08 -23.78 -31.39
CA THR A 687 -11.51 -23.76 -31.71
C THR A 687 -12.28 -22.58 -31.13
N GLY A 688 -11.67 -21.81 -30.20
CA GLY A 688 -12.34 -20.73 -29.47
C GLY A 688 -13.43 -21.21 -28.48
N THR A 689 -13.63 -22.52 -28.34
CA THR A 689 -14.53 -23.10 -27.33
C THR A 689 -13.87 -23.11 -25.96
N LEU A 690 -14.54 -23.55 -24.91
CA LEU A 690 -13.86 -23.76 -23.62
C LEU A 690 -12.79 -24.84 -23.76
N ASN A 691 -11.65 -24.65 -23.09
CA ASN A 691 -10.69 -25.72 -22.85
C ASN A 691 -11.12 -26.54 -21.63
N ARG A 692 -10.35 -27.57 -21.28
CA ARG A 692 -10.64 -28.43 -20.12
C ARG A 692 -10.79 -27.67 -18.79
N ALA A 693 -9.97 -26.64 -18.55
CA ALA A 693 -10.06 -25.85 -17.32
C ALA A 693 -11.33 -24.98 -17.29
N GLY A 694 -11.69 -24.37 -18.43
CA GLY A 694 -12.94 -23.61 -18.58
C GLY A 694 -14.18 -24.51 -18.44
N PHE A 695 -14.14 -25.71 -19.03
CA PHE A 695 -15.17 -26.73 -18.90
C PHE A 695 -15.38 -27.12 -17.43
N ASP A 696 -14.33 -27.47 -16.71
CA ASP A 696 -14.42 -27.90 -15.31
C ASP A 696 -15.01 -26.80 -14.40
N LEU A 697 -14.74 -25.53 -14.70
CA LEU A 697 -15.31 -24.39 -13.97
C LEU A 697 -16.81 -24.25 -14.27
N ARG A 698 -17.18 -24.13 -15.55
CA ARG A 698 -18.58 -23.94 -15.97
C ARG A 698 -19.46 -25.13 -15.63
N MET A 699 -18.93 -26.34 -15.67
CA MET A 699 -19.63 -27.55 -15.28
C MET A 699 -19.93 -27.58 -13.77
N ARG A 700 -18.98 -27.12 -12.92
CA ARG A 700 -19.22 -26.98 -11.48
C ARG A 700 -20.30 -25.96 -11.18
N GLU A 701 -20.30 -24.83 -11.88
CA GLU A 701 -21.35 -23.81 -11.78
C GLU A 701 -22.72 -24.38 -12.20
N ALA A 702 -22.79 -25.08 -13.33
CA ALA A 702 -24.01 -25.67 -13.84
C ALA A 702 -24.58 -26.74 -12.89
N LEU A 703 -23.73 -27.60 -12.32
CA LEU A 703 -24.14 -28.57 -11.29
C LEU A 703 -24.62 -27.87 -10.01
N ALA A 704 -23.95 -26.81 -9.56
CA ALA A 704 -24.38 -26.06 -8.38
C ALA A 704 -25.74 -25.38 -8.59
N ASN A 705 -26.01 -24.87 -9.79
CA ASN A 705 -27.30 -24.29 -10.16
C ASN A 705 -28.39 -25.36 -10.23
N ALA A 706 -28.13 -26.47 -10.91
CA ALA A 706 -29.04 -27.61 -11.01
C ALA A 706 -29.43 -28.16 -9.63
N ARG A 707 -28.50 -28.20 -8.66
CA ARG A 707 -28.78 -28.56 -7.26
C ARG A 707 -29.71 -27.58 -6.55
N ARG A 708 -29.52 -26.26 -6.77
CA ARG A 708 -30.34 -25.22 -6.12
C ARG A 708 -31.75 -25.15 -6.67
N GLU A 709 -31.90 -25.37 -7.97
CA GLU A 709 -33.16 -25.19 -8.70
C GLU A 709 -33.87 -26.52 -9.00
N HIS A 710 -33.30 -27.65 -8.57
CA HIS A 710 -33.79 -29.01 -8.86
C HIS A 710 -33.96 -29.31 -10.36
N HIS A 711 -33.15 -28.67 -11.20
CA HIS A 711 -33.16 -28.87 -12.65
C HIS A 711 -32.35 -30.10 -13.06
N LEU A 712 -32.78 -30.76 -14.14
CA LEU A 712 -32.04 -31.87 -14.75
C LEU A 712 -30.95 -31.27 -15.67
N LEU A 713 -29.77 -31.88 -15.64
CA LEU A 713 -28.64 -31.50 -16.50
C LEU A 713 -28.18 -32.72 -17.30
N ALA A 714 -27.74 -32.52 -18.54
CA ALA A 714 -27.08 -33.57 -19.32
C ALA A 714 -25.64 -33.18 -19.66
N LEU A 715 -24.73 -34.15 -19.56
CA LEU A 715 -23.39 -34.08 -20.10
C LEU A 715 -23.30 -35.02 -21.31
N LEU A 716 -22.78 -34.49 -22.42
CA LEU A 716 -22.53 -35.22 -23.65
C LEU A 716 -21.02 -35.21 -23.90
N CYS A 717 -20.36 -36.36 -23.81
CA CYS A 717 -19.00 -36.53 -24.31
C CYS A 717 -19.07 -36.96 -25.77
N ILE A 718 -18.28 -36.32 -26.64
CA ILE A 718 -18.33 -36.56 -28.09
C ILE A 718 -16.91 -36.74 -28.62
N ASP A 719 -16.77 -37.76 -29.47
CA ASP A 719 -15.52 -38.12 -30.12
C ASP A 719 -15.76 -38.19 -31.62
N LEU A 720 -14.87 -37.56 -32.39
CA LEU A 720 -14.99 -37.55 -33.85
C LEU A 720 -14.50 -38.87 -34.43
N ASP A 721 -15.42 -39.61 -35.04
CA ASP A 721 -15.11 -40.87 -35.67
C ASP A 721 -14.22 -40.65 -36.89
N ALA A 722 -13.13 -41.42 -36.97
CA ALA A 722 -12.18 -41.39 -38.08
C ALA A 722 -11.47 -40.03 -38.30
N PHE A 723 -11.32 -39.22 -37.25
CA PHE A 723 -10.53 -37.99 -37.32
C PHE A 723 -9.04 -38.25 -37.62
N LYS A 724 -8.44 -39.29 -37.02
CA LYS A 724 -7.04 -39.64 -37.25
C LYS A 724 -6.71 -39.92 -38.74
N PRO A 725 -7.48 -40.76 -39.47
CA PRO A 725 -7.32 -40.89 -40.92
C PRO A 725 -7.35 -39.56 -41.70
N VAL A 726 -8.15 -38.58 -41.28
CA VAL A 726 -8.15 -37.25 -41.92
C VAL A 726 -6.82 -36.53 -41.73
N ASN A 727 -6.24 -36.57 -40.53
CA ASN A 727 -4.91 -36.04 -40.28
C ASN A 727 -3.84 -36.78 -41.09
N ASP A 728 -3.96 -38.11 -41.15
CA ASP A 728 -3.00 -38.98 -41.84
C ASP A 728 -3.06 -38.76 -43.38
N GLU A 729 -4.24 -38.51 -43.95
CA GLU A 729 -4.46 -38.35 -45.40
C GLU A 729 -4.36 -36.90 -45.90
N HIS A 730 -4.69 -35.91 -45.06
CA HIS A 730 -4.79 -34.51 -45.46
C HIS A 730 -3.94 -33.54 -44.64
N GLY A 731 -3.19 -34.03 -43.65
CA GLY A 731 -2.27 -33.26 -42.83
C GLY A 731 -2.95 -32.55 -41.65
N HIS A 732 -2.16 -32.20 -40.64
CA HIS A 732 -2.64 -31.58 -39.40
C HIS A 732 -3.34 -30.23 -39.62
N ALA A 733 -2.91 -29.42 -40.59
CA ALA A 733 -3.57 -28.15 -40.89
C ALA A 733 -5.00 -28.33 -41.43
N ALA A 734 -5.27 -29.42 -42.17
CA ALA A 734 -6.63 -29.76 -42.61
C ALA A 734 -7.46 -30.31 -41.44
N GLY A 735 -6.84 -31.08 -40.54
CA GLY A 735 -7.45 -31.52 -39.30
C GLY A 735 -7.81 -30.39 -38.35
N ASP A 736 -6.94 -29.39 -38.20
CA ASP A 736 -7.18 -28.23 -37.35
C ASP A 736 -8.34 -27.39 -37.87
N ARG A 737 -8.39 -27.14 -39.18
CA ARG A 737 -9.54 -26.48 -39.83
C ARG A 737 -10.82 -27.31 -39.74
N LEU A 738 -10.71 -28.63 -39.79
CA LEU A 738 -11.84 -29.51 -39.56
C LEU A 738 -12.33 -29.41 -38.11
N LEU A 739 -11.45 -29.31 -37.12
CA LEU A 739 -11.80 -29.12 -35.71
C LEU A 739 -12.47 -27.75 -35.46
N GLU A 740 -11.97 -26.69 -36.10
CA GLU A 740 -12.61 -25.37 -36.11
C GLU A 740 -14.03 -25.44 -36.70
N ALA A 741 -14.17 -26.08 -37.87
CA ALA A 741 -15.47 -26.25 -38.53
C ALA A 741 -16.44 -27.13 -37.72
N VAL A 742 -15.94 -28.16 -37.05
CA VAL A 742 -16.71 -28.99 -36.11
C VAL A 742 -17.18 -28.14 -34.93
N ALA A 743 -16.29 -27.37 -34.31
CA ALA A 743 -16.65 -26.50 -33.19
C ALA A 743 -17.73 -25.50 -33.59
N GLN A 744 -17.58 -24.85 -34.74
CA GLN A 744 -18.56 -23.91 -35.28
C GLN A 744 -19.91 -24.59 -35.56
N ARG A 745 -19.89 -25.79 -36.15
CA ARG A 745 -21.11 -26.55 -36.44
C ARG A 745 -21.82 -27.02 -35.15
N LEU A 746 -21.06 -27.42 -34.14
CA LEU A 746 -21.60 -27.76 -32.82
C LEU A 746 -22.20 -26.51 -32.16
N GLN A 747 -21.54 -25.36 -32.18
CA GLN A 747 -22.10 -24.11 -31.64
C GLN A 747 -23.43 -23.74 -32.32
N GLN A 748 -23.54 -23.90 -33.64
CA GLN A 748 -24.78 -23.65 -34.38
C GLN A 748 -25.89 -24.66 -34.06
N ALA A 749 -25.51 -25.89 -33.67
CA ALA A 749 -26.46 -26.92 -33.27
C ALA A 749 -26.99 -26.73 -31.83
N LEU A 750 -26.32 -25.91 -31.02
CA LEU A 750 -26.61 -25.70 -29.60
C LEU A 750 -27.32 -24.35 -29.36
N ARG A 751 -28.00 -24.21 -28.22
CA ARG A 751 -28.55 -22.90 -27.79
C ARG A 751 -27.47 -22.09 -27.05
N PRO A 752 -27.59 -20.75 -26.97
CA PRO A 752 -26.58 -19.91 -26.30
C PRO A 752 -26.30 -20.26 -24.83
N SER A 753 -27.23 -20.91 -24.15
CA SER A 753 -27.08 -21.34 -22.75
C SER A 753 -26.34 -22.67 -22.60
N ASP A 754 -26.16 -23.44 -23.68
CA ASP A 754 -25.41 -24.69 -23.63
C ASP A 754 -23.91 -24.42 -23.62
N ILE A 755 -23.17 -25.26 -22.92
CA ILE A 755 -21.73 -25.10 -22.74
C ILE A 755 -21.03 -26.06 -23.69
N LEU A 756 -20.21 -25.54 -24.60
CA LEU A 756 -19.37 -26.34 -25.50
C LEU A 756 -17.89 -26.21 -25.10
N ALA A 757 -17.21 -27.34 -24.99
CA ALA A 757 -15.80 -27.42 -24.72
C ALA A 757 -15.10 -28.41 -25.66
N ARG A 758 -13.82 -28.16 -25.92
CA ARG A 758 -12.89 -29.12 -26.48
C ARG A 758 -11.95 -29.58 -25.36
N LEU A 759 -12.00 -30.86 -25.04
CA LEU A 759 -11.21 -31.42 -23.92
C LEU A 759 -9.78 -31.76 -24.34
N GLY A 760 -9.59 -32.05 -25.63
CA GLY A 760 -8.29 -32.26 -26.27
C GLY A 760 -8.42 -33.14 -27.51
N GLY A 761 -7.51 -33.00 -28.49
CA GLY A 761 -7.54 -33.81 -29.71
C GLY A 761 -8.85 -33.65 -30.48
N ASP A 762 -9.55 -34.76 -30.68
CA ASP A 762 -10.87 -34.92 -31.30
C ASP A 762 -12.04 -35.03 -30.30
N GLU A 763 -11.77 -34.81 -29.01
CA GLU A 763 -12.77 -34.92 -27.94
C GLU A 763 -13.43 -33.58 -27.64
N PHE A 764 -14.75 -33.55 -27.72
CA PHE A 764 -15.61 -32.44 -27.33
C PHE A 764 -16.51 -32.84 -26.16
N ALA A 765 -16.96 -31.85 -25.41
CA ALA A 765 -17.96 -32.03 -24.38
C ALA A 765 -19.02 -30.93 -24.48
N VAL A 766 -20.27 -31.32 -24.29
CA VAL A 766 -21.41 -30.41 -24.23
C VAL A 766 -22.15 -30.59 -22.92
N VAL A 767 -22.43 -29.49 -22.23
CA VAL A 767 -23.31 -29.46 -21.07
C VAL A 767 -24.61 -28.79 -21.48
N LEU A 768 -25.72 -29.46 -21.20
CA LEU A 768 -27.06 -28.95 -21.38
C LEU A 768 -27.63 -28.63 -19.98
N PRO A 769 -27.47 -27.38 -19.50
CA PRO A 769 -28.07 -26.97 -18.24
C PRO A 769 -29.58 -26.83 -18.40
N ASP A 770 -30.35 -27.17 -17.36
CA ASP A 770 -31.81 -26.97 -17.35
C ASP A 770 -32.52 -27.62 -18.56
N ILE A 771 -32.45 -28.95 -18.61
CA ILE A 771 -33.25 -29.76 -19.53
C ILE A 771 -34.49 -30.29 -18.81
N LYS A 772 -35.61 -30.43 -19.54
CA LYS A 772 -36.89 -30.81 -18.92
C LYS A 772 -36.99 -32.31 -18.60
N ASN A 773 -36.37 -33.14 -19.42
CA ASN A 773 -36.45 -34.60 -19.34
C ASN A 773 -35.35 -35.26 -20.17
N GLU A 774 -35.16 -36.57 -19.97
CA GLU A 774 -34.23 -37.39 -20.74
C GLU A 774 -34.43 -37.30 -22.27
N PRO A 775 -35.66 -37.39 -22.83
CA PRO A 775 -35.89 -37.22 -24.28
C PRO A 775 -35.35 -35.91 -24.86
N SER A 776 -35.27 -34.84 -24.06
CA SER A 776 -34.67 -33.57 -24.49
C SER A 776 -33.17 -33.71 -24.74
N ALA A 777 -32.45 -34.42 -23.86
CA ALA A 777 -31.03 -34.72 -24.04
C ALA A 777 -30.80 -35.62 -25.27
N GLN A 778 -31.63 -36.64 -25.44
CA GLN A 778 -31.57 -37.53 -26.61
C GLN A 778 -31.80 -36.78 -27.93
N THR A 779 -32.71 -35.80 -27.93
CA THR A 779 -33.00 -34.96 -29.11
C THR A 779 -31.78 -34.13 -29.50
N VAL A 780 -31.09 -33.51 -28.53
CA VAL A 780 -29.87 -32.75 -28.79
C VAL A 780 -28.71 -33.66 -29.22
N ALA A 781 -28.54 -34.82 -28.56
CA ALA A 781 -27.51 -35.80 -28.96
C ALA A 781 -27.71 -36.29 -30.40
N ARG A 782 -28.95 -36.58 -30.80
CA ARG A 782 -29.30 -36.94 -32.18
C ARG A 782 -29.03 -35.80 -33.17
N LYS A 783 -29.36 -34.57 -32.79
CA LYS A 783 -29.08 -33.37 -33.58
C LYS A 783 -27.58 -33.20 -33.83
N ILE A 784 -26.77 -33.40 -32.79
CA ILE A 784 -25.30 -33.34 -32.88
C ILE A 784 -24.76 -34.42 -33.83
N VAL A 785 -25.14 -35.69 -33.63
CA VAL A 785 -24.70 -36.79 -34.49
C VAL A 785 -25.07 -36.51 -35.96
N SER A 786 -26.29 -36.07 -36.22
CA SER A 786 -26.75 -35.73 -37.57
C SER A 786 -25.99 -34.54 -38.17
N ALA A 787 -25.62 -33.54 -37.36
CA ALA A 787 -24.85 -32.39 -37.82
C ALA A 787 -23.41 -32.79 -38.17
N LEU A 788 -22.80 -33.67 -37.39
CA LEU A 788 -21.45 -34.18 -37.65
C LEU A 788 -21.40 -35.09 -38.88
N ALA A 789 -22.46 -35.87 -39.16
CA ALA A 789 -22.53 -36.75 -40.33
C ALA A 789 -22.62 -36.01 -41.68
N ALA A 790 -22.95 -34.71 -41.69
CA ALA A 790 -22.95 -33.92 -42.92
C ALA A 790 -21.51 -33.63 -43.40
N PRO A 791 -21.25 -33.56 -44.72
CA PRO A 791 -19.91 -33.28 -45.23
C PRO A 791 -19.37 -31.93 -44.76
N PHE A 792 -18.06 -31.84 -44.55
CA PHE A 792 -17.34 -30.61 -44.26
C PHE A 792 -16.58 -30.16 -45.52
N GLU A 793 -16.77 -28.91 -45.93
CA GLU A 793 -15.98 -28.32 -47.02
C GLU A 793 -14.75 -27.62 -46.42
N ILE A 794 -13.59 -28.26 -46.55
CA ILE A 794 -12.30 -27.78 -46.05
C ILE A 794 -11.35 -27.71 -47.26
N ASP A 795 -10.83 -26.52 -47.57
CA ASP A 795 -9.90 -26.30 -48.70
C ASP A 795 -10.40 -26.78 -50.07
N GLY A 796 -11.70 -26.64 -50.32
CA GLY A 796 -12.32 -27.11 -51.55
C GLY A 796 -12.48 -28.64 -51.64
N LYS A 797 -12.17 -29.39 -50.58
CA LYS A 797 -12.41 -30.83 -50.45
C LYS A 797 -13.62 -31.11 -49.58
N ARG A 798 -14.34 -32.20 -49.88
CA ARG A 798 -15.45 -32.70 -49.04
C ARG A 798 -14.96 -33.82 -48.14
N LEU A 799 -14.90 -33.55 -46.85
CA LEU A 799 -14.50 -34.50 -45.83
C LEU A 799 -15.73 -35.05 -45.11
N TYR A 800 -15.69 -36.36 -44.83
CA TYR A 800 -16.75 -37.06 -44.12
C TYR A 800 -16.19 -37.59 -42.80
N ILE A 801 -16.75 -37.11 -41.69
CA ILE A 801 -16.47 -37.63 -40.35
C ILE A 801 -17.77 -38.03 -39.67
N GLY A 802 -17.68 -38.99 -38.76
CA GLY A 802 -18.78 -39.32 -37.86
C GLY A 802 -18.58 -38.67 -36.49
N GLY A 803 -19.58 -38.80 -35.63
CA GLY A 803 -19.45 -38.46 -34.22
C GLY A 803 -20.11 -39.54 -33.38
N SER A 804 -19.36 -40.09 -32.43
CA SER A 804 -19.89 -40.93 -31.37
C SER A 804 -20.17 -40.07 -30.14
N VAL A 805 -21.32 -40.25 -29.50
CA VAL A 805 -21.74 -39.42 -28.36
C VAL A 805 -22.15 -40.30 -27.17
N GLY A 806 -21.58 -40.05 -25.99
CA GLY A 806 -22.03 -40.64 -24.73
C GLY A 806 -22.78 -39.62 -23.89
N VAL A 807 -23.99 -39.94 -23.45
CA VAL A 807 -24.87 -39.01 -22.72
C VAL A 807 -25.06 -39.47 -21.29
N ALA A 808 -24.75 -38.62 -20.31
CA ALA A 808 -25.03 -38.89 -18.89
C ALA A 808 -25.93 -37.81 -18.31
N LEU A 809 -26.94 -38.23 -17.55
CA LEU A 809 -27.88 -37.34 -16.87
C LEU A 809 -27.52 -37.16 -15.41
N ALA A 810 -27.60 -35.93 -14.96
CA ALA A 810 -27.44 -35.52 -13.58
C ALA A 810 -28.76 -34.97 -13.03
N HIS A 811 -29.29 -35.66 -12.03
CA HIS A 811 -30.32 -35.16 -11.14
C HIS A 811 -29.58 -34.49 -9.98
N GLY A 812 -29.98 -33.31 -9.52
CA GLY A 812 -29.25 -32.47 -8.55
C GLY A 812 -28.94 -33.04 -7.15
N GLU A 813 -28.66 -34.33 -7.00
CA GLU A 813 -28.08 -34.99 -5.82
C GLU A 813 -26.53 -35.00 -5.88
N GLN A 814 -25.86 -35.79 -5.04
CA GLN A 814 -24.39 -35.74 -4.82
C GLN A 814 -23.52 -36.22 -6.00
N GLU A 815 -23.86 -35.83 -7.23
CA GLU A 815 -23.03 -36.11 -8.40
C GLU A 815 -21.88 -35.11 -8.54
N THR A 816 -20.68 -35.62 -8.80
CA THR A 816 -19.49 -34.82 -9.07
C THR A 816 -19.24 -34.75 -10.58
N VAL A 817 -18.47 -33.75 -11.02
CA VAL A 817 -18.02 -33.67 -12.42
C VAL A 817 -17.34 -34.97 -12.85
N GLN A 818 -16.50 -35.54 -11.99
CA GLN A 818 -15.75 -36.76 -12.27
C GLN A 818 -16.65 -37.99 -12.47
N THR A 819 -17.65 -38.17 -11.62
CA THR A 819 -18.59 -39.31 -11.73
C THR A 819 -19.47 -39.19 -12.97
N LEU A 820 -19.88 -37.97 -13.35
CA LEU A 820 -20.68 -37.77 -14.55
C LEU A 820 -19.87 -37.95 -15.84
N MET A 821 -18.63 -37.45 -15.86
CA MET A 821 -17.68 -37.71 -16.95
C MET A 821 -17.45 -39.21 -17.15
N GLN A 822 -17.21 -39.97 -16.07
CA GLN A 822 -17.03 -41.44 -16.16
C GLN A 822 -18.24 -42.16 -16.77
N ARG A 823 -19.46 -41.76 -16.39
CA ARG A 823 -20.70 -42.31 -16.96
C ARG A 823 -20.86 -41.96 -18.44
N ALA A 824 -20.57 -40.71 -18.80
CA ALA A 824 -20.63 -40.25 -20.19
C ALA A 824 -19.58 -40.95 -21.07
N ASP A 825 -18.35 -41.12 -20.58
CA ASP A 825 -17.27 -41.84 -21.28
C ASP A 825 -17.59 -43.32 -21.46
N ALA A 826 -18.18 -43.97 -20.45
CA ALA A 826 -18.63 -45.35 -20.56
C ALA A 826 -19.72 -45.51 -21.64
N ALA A 827 -20.68 -44.58 -21.71
CA ALA A 827 -21.68 -44.55 -22.76
C ALA A 827 -21.07 -44.29 -24.15
N LEU A 828 -20.13 -43.35 -24.24
CA LEU A 828 -19.39 -43.04 -25.46
C LEU A 828 -18.64 -44.28 -25.99
N TYR A 829 -18.01 -45.05 -25.09
CA TYR A 829 -17.36 -46.30 -25.45
C TYR A 829 -18.34 -47.34 -26.02
N GLN A 830 -19.55 -47.44 -25.47
CA GLN A 830 -20.60 -48.30 -26.03
C GLN A 830 -21.06 -47.83 -27.41
N ALA A 831 -21.21 -46.51 -27.61
CA ALA A 831 -21.55 -45.94 -28.92
C ALA A 831 -20.50 -46.31 -29.99
N LYS A 832 -19.20 -46.23 -29.63
CA LYS A 832 -18.11 -46.65 -30.51
C LYS A 832 -18.14 -48.16 -30.82
N ARG A 833 -18.43 -49.01 -29.84
CA ARG A 833 -18.52 -50.47 -30.04
C ARG A 833 -19.72 -50.90 -30.87
N ALA A 834 -20.82 -50.15 -30.79
CA ALA A 834 -22.06 -50.45 -31.47
C ALA A 834 -22.14 -49.88 -32.90
N GLY A 835 -20.99 -49.60 -33.52
CA GLY A 835 -20.91 -49.22 -34.94
C GLY A 835 -20.57 -47.76 -35.23
N ARG A 836 -20.29 -46.93 -34.20
CA ARG A 836 -19.97 -45.48 -34.33
C ARG A 836 -21.12 -44.66 -34.95
N GLY A 837 -20.94 -43.35 -35.11
CA GLY A 837 -21.92 -42.45 -35.74
C GLY A 837 -23.28 -42.43 -35.03
N ARG A 838 -23.30 -42.60 -33.71
CA ARG A 838 -24.52 -42.71 -32.90
C ARG A 838 -24.30 -42.19 -31.49
N PHE A 839 -25.39 -42.03 -30.76
CA PHE A 839 -25.34 -41.72 -29.33
C PHE A 839 -25.78 -42.93 -28.49
N GLU A 840 -25.26 -43.03 -27.28
CA GLU A 840 -25.71 -43.97 -26.25
C GLU A 840 -25.96 -43.24 -24.93
N MET A 841 -26.97 -43.69 -24.19
CA MET A 841 -27.29 -43.17 -22.86
C MET A 841 -26.52 -43.97 -21.81
N ALA A 842 -25.98 -43.28 -20.80
CA ALA A 842 -25.36 -43.92 -19.66
C ALA A 842 -26.41 -44.66 -18.81
N SER A 843 -26.11 -45.91 -18.45
CA SER A 843 -26.94 -46.66 -17.50
C SER A 843 -27.05 -45.92 -16.16
N ALA A 844 -28.21 -46.02 -15.51
CA ALA A 844 -28.46 -45.42 -14.19
C ALA A 844 -27.74 -46.15 -13.04
N GLN A 845 -27.01 -47.23 -13.31
CA GLN A 845 -26.28 -48.03 -12.32
C GLN A 845 -24.83 -48.26 -12.76
N LEU A 846 -23.90 -47.85 -11.89
CA LEU A 846 -22.53 -48.38 -11.81
C LEU A 846 -22.43 -49.22 -10.54
#